data_AF-A0A9E5DWA2-F1
#
_entry.id   AF-A0A9E5DWA2-F1
#
_cell.length_a   1.000
_cell.length_b   1.000
_cell.length_c   1.000
_cell.angle_alpha   90.00
_cell.angle_beta   90.00
_cell.angle_gamma   90.00
#
_symmetry.space_group_name_H-M   'P 1'
#
loop_
_entity.id
_entity.type
_entity.pdbx_description
1 polymer ?
#
loop_
_entity_poly.entity_id
_entity_poly.type
_entity_poly.pdbx_seq_one_letter_code
_entity_poly.pdbx_strand_id
1 'polypeptide(L)'
;MIVNAKSFAVGLTVVTLVGLTAPRHAHADLAKFEIDGRVFTKHLFQNNDNQGLLSLGNPFWPDDISGHNGIGSEFELIFRGKISQLAEGGARLASRFGERWQDWWESGAAWYDRKQNTSGDSAGMNRASYMKLRGSYIQVAPEFAHLDYVRIGASDFSMFNPWTIGKVRYIDRDNGRGYFLGGKFGDDSAGQYFVGAIAMPKLWVGPSWSTGIGDPALSNAFWSRDWAYAASVRYRIGDTTTLRLFGNVTQDLEVNTADPDAVGSRNPTCKDGLGNAIAGCALDHAVDLLTRYASLNATLDVETEPTDWLRVQALAGFSAQRIDPRLAGNGVQLNQGVFPLVYKDTSDLAATVRLTATDPFENGLSLQLEGFHIGEQWNSVFGARREADVLLTDGLIGSGGQLPTLNLANEFVDFDDEWVESCIGWQGGTGVLTLDRGDTRVKAEYTHIEYATNGQDRDVDKTYPDFLHGDGFTDTLIYDYANVSDRGRDPRSVYRRNQFRRTDLSVITVKHQLEFGNGIDVEVKGKAIRDVDYRRLAGPGALHDDYSGSIINVRFKLSTPVADGLRVGIHSQIDHWDEKNRKGTLQLGYGDDVTNRQTAGATINMSYAGVRFSYLLEYVHKTQDREREPDQLWHVWRSKVVIEGAW
;
A
#
# COMPACT_ATOMS: atom_id res chain seq x y z
N MET A 1 17.44 7.32 -34.98
CA MET A 1 17.90 8.72 -35.14
C MET A 1 18.46 9.13 -33.78
N ILE A 2 19.79 9.24 -33.66
CA ILE A 2 20.49 9.44 -32.38
C ILE A 2 20.27 10.89 -31.95
N VAL A 3 19.37 11.10 -30.99
CA VAL A 3 19.18 12.41 -30.35
C VAL A 3 20.09 12.47 -29.13
N ASN A 4 21.13 13.29 -29.25
CA ASN A 4 22.08 13.61 -28.21
C ASN A 4 21.35 14.37 -27.09
N ALA A 5 21.14 13.74 -25.94
CA ALA A 5 20.51 14.35 -24.78
C ALA A 5 21.50 15.28 -24.07
N LYS A 6 21.70 16.49 -24.62
CA LYS A 6 22.20 17.62 -23.84
C LYS A 6 21.03 18.59 -23.65
N SER A 7 20.70 18.82 -22.38
CA SER A 7 19.89 19.94 -21.89
C SER A 7 18.36 19.81 -22.05
N PHE A 8 17.73 19.12 -21.09
CA PHE A 8 16.34 19.40 -20.67
C PHE A 8 16.33 19.60 -19.15
N ALA A 9 16.97 20.67 -18.69
CA ALA A 9 16.79 21.20 -17.34
C ALA A 9 15.86 22.41 -17.46
N VAL A 10 14.55 22.17 -17.47
CA VAL A 10 13.56 23.23 -17.22
C VAL A 10 13.54 23.43 -15.70
N GLY A 11 14.54 24.16 -15.21
CA GLY A 11 14.58 24.63 -13.84
C GLY A 11 13.54 25.72 -13.66
N LEU A 12 12.54 25.44 -12.81
CA LEU A 12 11.68 26.44 -12.21
C LEU A 12 12.57 27.44 -11.46
N THR A 13 12.89 28.56 -12.10
CA THR A 13 13.69 29.62 -11.49
C THR A 13 12.80 30.34 -10.47
N VAL A 14 12.88 29.91 -9.22
CA VAL A 14 12.28 30.62 -8.09
C VAL A 14 12.98 31.97 -7.95
N VAL A 15 12.19 33.04 -8.03
CA VAL A 15 12.61 34.42 -7.76
C VAL A 15 13.29 34.48 -6.40
N THR A 16 14.62 34.57 -6.39
CA THR A 16 15.42 34.82 -5.20
C THR A 16 15.81 36.28 -5.19
N LEU A 17 14.99 37.11 -4.55
CA LEU A 17 15.33 38.49 -4.23
C LEU A 17 15.00 38.71 -2.76
N VAL A 18 15.87 38.17 -1.88
CA VAL A 18 15.88 38.49 -0.46
C VAL A 18 17.24 39.08 -0.15
N GLY A 19 17.24 40.38 0.17
CA GLY A 19 18.41 41.10 0.60
C GLY A 19 19.02 40.47 1.85
N LEU A 20 20.34 40.42 1.86
CA LEU A 20 21.19 40.04 2.99
C LEU A 20 20.87 40.94 4.20
N THR A 21 19.97 40.47 5.05
CA THR A 21 19.90 40.87 6.45
C THR A 21 20.22 39.63 7.27
N ALA A 22 21.09 39.77 8.27
CA ALA A 22 21.40 38.69 9.21
C ALA A 22 20.11 38.04 9.70
N PRO A 23 20.05 36.70 9.87
CA PRO A 23 18.81 36.01 10.21
C PRO A 23 18.31 36.53 11.55
N ARG A 24 17.32 37.44 11.50
CA ARG A 24 16.47 37.70 12.66
C ARG A 24 15.73 36.39 12.91
N HIS A 25 15.85 35.86 14.12
CA HIS A 25 15.06 34.70 14.53
C HIS A 25 13.59 34.97 14.20
N ALA A 26 12.95 34.08 13.44
CA ALA A 26 11.52 34.19 13.19
C ALA A 26 10.80 33.99 14.54
N HIS A 27 10.14 35.02 15.03
CA HIS A 27 9.29 34.94 16.21
C HIS A 27 7.87 34.61 15.78
N ALA A 28 7.18 33.75 16.55
CA ALA A 28 5.76 33.50 16.34
C ALA A 28 4.96 34.74 16.78
N ASP A 29 4.07 35.22 15.91
CA ASP A 29 3.19 36.37 16.18
C ASP A 29 1.95 35.96 16.99
N LEU A 30 1.66 34.66 17.07
CA LEU A 30 0.57 34.07 17.84
C LEU A 30 1.10 32.89 18.68
N ALA A 31 0.72 32.82 19.95
CA ALA A 31 1.02 31.70 20.83
C ALA A 31 -0.19 30.75 20.95
N LYS A 32 -0.65 30.19 19.82
CA LYS A 32 -1.66 29.13 19.83
C LYS A 32 -0.99 27.81 19.50
N PHE A 33 -0.80 26.99 20.53
CA PHE A 33 -0.16 25.69 20.46
C PHE A 33 -1.13 24.63 20.97
N GLU A 34 -1.34 23.60 20.18
CA GLU A 34 -2.16 22.44 20.49
C GLU A 34 -1.24 21.23 20.59
N ILE A 35 -1.43 20.46 21.65
CA ILE A 35 -0.80 19.16 21.86
C ILE A 35 -1.93 18.15 22.01
N ASP A 36 -1.94 17.11 21.20
CA ASP A 36 -2.83 15.94 21.32
C ASP A 36 -1.93 14.75 21.68
N GLY A 37 -2.22 14.10 22.80
CA GLY A 37 -1.50 12.91 23.24
C GLY A 37 -2.37 11.67 23.10
N ARG A 38 -1.77 10.58 22.60
CA ARG A 38 -2.39 9.27 22.52
C ARG A 38 -1.44 8.20 23.04
N VAL A 39 -1.97 7.31 23.87
CA VAL A 39 -1.35 6.01 24.14
C VAL A 39 -2.23 4.96 23.51
N PHE A 40 -1.62 4.14 22.68
CA PHE A 40 -2.21 2.94 22.11
C PHE A 40 -1.52 1.73 22.76
N THR A 41 -2.26 0.74 23.23
CA THR A 41 -1.67 -0.52 23.71
C THR A 41 -2.34 -1.69 23.04
N LYS A 42 -1.52 -2.58 22.47
CA LYS A 42 -1.95 -3.80 21.82
C LYS A 42 -1.51 -5.00 22.64
N HIS A 43 -2.47 -5.85 22.96
CA HIS A 43 -2.24 -7.17 23.52
C HIS A 43 -2.54 -8.19 22.45
N LEU A 44 -1.54 -8.98 22.07
CA LEU A 44 -1.69 -10.06 21.11
C LEU A 44 -1.41 -11.38 21.82
N PHE A 45 -2.41 -12.26 21.84
CA PHE A 45 -2.26 -13.59 22.41
C PHE A 45 -2.78 -14.62 21.42
N GLN A 46 -1.98 -15.66 21.19
CA GLN A 46 -2.33 -16.80 20.37
C GLN A 46 -1.77 -18.08 21.01
N ASN A 47 -2.46 -19.20 20.87
CA ASN A 47 -1.99 -20.49 21.38
C ASN A 47 -0.88 -21.13 20.50
N ASN A 48 0.26 -20.44 20.34
CA ASN A 48 1.50 -20.93 19.74
C ASN A 48 2.72 -20.53 20.60
N ASP A 49 3.92 -20.89 20.18
CA ASP A 49 5.18 -20.62 20.88
C ASP A 49 5.91 -19.35 20.41
N ASN A 50 5.43 -18.69 19.37
CA ASN A 50 6.04 -17.47 18.82
C ASN A 50 5.83 -16.27 19.74
N GLN A 51 6.92 -15.65 20.21
CA GLN A 51 6.91 -14.48 21.10
C GLN A 51 7.02 -13.16 20.33
N GLY A 52 6.11 -12.22 20.57
CA GLY A 52 6.18 -10.86 20.03
C GLY A 52 4.85 -10.23 19.64
N LEU A 53 4.95 -9.11 18.94
CA LEU A 53 3.82 -8.40 18.34
C LEU A 53 3.88 -8.62 16.84
N LEU A 54 2.76 -9.00 16.22
CA LEU A 54 2.65 -9.25 14.77
C LEU A 54 3.14 -8.03 13.97
N SER A 55 4.08 -8.30 13.08
CA SER A 55 4.76 -7.46 12.10
C SER A 55 5.11 -8.36 10.92
N LEU A 56 4.37 -8.16 9.83
CA LEU A 56 4.52 -8.90 8.60
C LEU A 56 5.55 -8.15 7.74
N GLY A 57 6.83 -8.30 8.10
CA GLY A 57 7.97 -7.56 7.54
C GLY A 57 8.39 -7.96 6.12
N ASN A 58 9.52 -7.42 5.65
CA ASN A 58 10.17 -7.85 4.41
C ASN A 58 10.53 -9.36 4.50
N PRO A 59 10.18 -10.20 3.51
CA PRO A 59 10.47 -11.64 3.54
C PRO A 59 11.96 -12.01 3.51
N PHE A 60 12.87 -11.05 3.50
CA PHE A 60 14.31 -11.31 3.46
C PHE A 60 14.81 -11.78 4.83
N TRP A 61 15.03 -13.09 4.95
CA TRP A 61 15.70 -13.71 6.09
C TRP A 61 17.11 -13.11 6.24
N PRO A 62 17.51 -12.53 7.40
CA PRO A 62 17.04 -12.84 8.75
C PRO A 62 16.30 -11.69 9.47
N ASP A 63 15.67 -10.73 8.76
CA ASP A 63 14.99 -9.62 9.44
C ASP A 63 13.88 -10.14 10.39
N ASP A 64 13.70 -9.43 11.52
CA ASP A 64 12.91 -9.88 12.68
C ASP A 64 11.47 -10.24 12.33
N ILE A 65 11.24 -11.53 12.10
CA ILE A 65 9.90 -12.11 11.99
C ILE A 65 9.23 -11.97 13.36
N SER A 66 8.06 -11.36 13.37
CA SER A 66 7.25 -11.15 14.56
C SER A 66 6.65 -12.44 15.13
N GLY A 67 6.24 -12.38 16.39
CA GLY A 67 5.48 -13.44 17.04
C GLY A 67 4.03 -13.04 17.33
N HIS A 68 3.27 -14.01 17.84
CA HIS A 68 1.83 -13.87 18.10
C HIS A 68 1.47 -13.78 19.59
N ASN A 69 2.48 -13.65 20.47
CA ASN A 69 2.31 -13.56 21.92
C ASN A 69 3.15 -12.43 22.50
N GLY A 70 2.52 -11.28 22.75
CA GLY A 70 3.20 -10.10 23.26
C GLY A 70 2.25 -8.96 23.59
N ILE A 71 2.70 -8.08 24.47
CA ILE A 71 2.02 -6.82 24.77
C ILE A 71 2.97 -5.69 24.45
N GLY A 72 2.50 -4.68 23.72
CA GLY A 72 3.28 -3.47 23.47
C GLY A 72 2.43 -2.23 23.42
N SER A 73 3.07 -1.12 23.75
CA SER A 73 2.46 0.20 23.73
C SER A 73 3.12 1.07 22.67
N GLU A 74 2.30 1.92 22.10
CA GLU A 74 2.71 3.05 21.30
C GLU A 74 2.27 4.34 21.96
N PHE A 75 3.13 5.33 21.82
CA PHE A 75 2.90 6.66 22.29
C PHE A 75 2.99 7.61 21.11
N GLU A 76 1.97 8.43 20.95
CA GLU A 76 1.90 9.48 19.94
C GLU A 76 1.65 10.83 20.62
N LEU A 77 2.47 11.82 20.29
CA LEU A 77 2.24 13.23 20.58
C LEU A 77 2.20 13.99 19.27
N ILE A 78 1.09 14.67 19.01
CA ILE A 78 0.93 15.56 17.88
C ILE A 78 1.07 16.99 18.38
N PHE A 79 2.01 17.72 17.80
CA PHE A 79 2.20 19.14 18.03
C PHE A 79 1.65 19.92 16.84
N ARG A 80 0.81 20.91 17.10
CA ARG A 80 0.37 21.89 16.09
C ARG A 80 0.48 23.29 16.65
N GLY A 81 1.16 24.17 15.94
CA GLY A 81 1.31 25.56 16.33
C GLY A 81 0.87 26.49 15.20
N LYS A 82 -0.01 27.45 15.50
CA LYS A 82 -0.20 28.61 14.63
C LYS A 82 0.92 29.61 14.92
N ILE A 83 1.87 29.69 14.01
CA ILE A 83 3.04 30.58 14.10
C ILE A 83 2.59 32.04 13.86
N SER A 84 1.64 32.25 12.95
CA SER A 84 0.99 33.54 12.69
C SER A 84 -0.45 33.34 12.19
N GLN A 85 -1.13 34.40 11.76
CA GLN A 85 -2.43 34.28 11.08
C GLN A 85 -2.33 33.52 9.75
N LEU A 86 -1.14 33.53 9.14
CA LEU A 86 -0.89 32.97 7.80
C LEU A 86 0.00 31.73 7.84
N ALA A 87 0.59 31.37 8.98
CA ALA A 87 1.53 30.26 9.06
C ALA A 87 1.21 29.32 10.21
N GLU A 88 1.27 28.03 9.93
CA GLU A 88 1.22 26.95 10.92
C GLU A 88 2.37 25.97 10.72
N GLY A 89 2.74 25.29 11.80
CA GLY A 89 3.69 24.20 11.76
C GLY A 89 3.20 23.07 12.63
N GLY A 90 3.58 21.85 12.30
CA GLY A 90 3.23 20.69 13.09
C GLY A 90 4.23 19.58 12.93
N ALA A 91 4.23 18.69 13.92
CA ALA A 91 5.00 17.46 13.89
C ALA A 91 4.34 16.42 14.78
N ARG A 92 4.72 15.17 14.59
CA ARG A 92 4.27 14.03 15.39
C ARG A 92 5.48 13.36 16.01
N LEU A 93 5.55 13.24 17.32
CA LEU A 93 6.50 12.36 17.98
C LEU A 93 5.78 11.04 18.23
N ALA A 94 6.24 9.97 17.59
CA ALA A 94 5.66 8.64 17.80
C ALA A 94 6.76 7.66 18.21
N SER A 95 6.47 6.80 19.19
CA SER A 95 7.31 5.63 19.42
C SER A 95 7.23 4.67 18.22
N ARG A 96 8.18 3.72 18.11
CA ARG A 96 8.06 2.59 17.18
C ARG A 96 7.37 1.42 17.88
N PHE A 97 6.50 0.72 17.13
CA PHE A 97 6.06 -0.62 17.47
C PHE A 97 7.26 -1.56 17.67
N GLY A 98 7.29 -2.28 18.80
CA GLY A 98 8.38 -3.18 19.16
C GLY A 98 8.76 -3.13 20.64
N GLU A 99 8.34 -2.10 21.37
CA GLU A 99 8.41 -2.07 22.84
C GLU A 99 7.51 -3.17 23.41
N ARG A 100 8.11 -4.29 23.79
CA ARG A 100 7.39 -5.36 24.49
C ARG A 100 7.44 -5.05 25.98
N TRP A 101 6.31 -5.13 26.67
CA TRP A 101 6.25 -4.92 28.13
C TRP A 101 7.13 -5.91 28.90
N GLN A 102 7.31 -7.11 28.34
CA GLN A 102 8.15 -8.17 28.92
C GLN A 102 9.66 -7.91 28.69
N ASP A 103 10.03 -7.03 27.76
CA ASP A 103 11.41 -6.62 27.46
C ASP A 103 11.75 -5.28 28.15
N TRP A 104 11.26 -5.07 29.38
CA TRP A 104 11.53 -3.87 30.19
C TRP A 104 13.00 -3.76 30.64
N TRP A 105 13.82 -4.78 30.39
CA TRP A 105 15.27 -4.79 30.57
C TRP A 105 15.94 -4.90 29.19
N GLU A 106 16.96 -4.08 28.95
CA GLU A 106 17.61 -3.87 27.65
C GLU A 106 17.94 -5.19 26.92
N SER A 107 17.68 -5.18 25.60
CA SER A 107 17.43 -6.33 24.74
C SER A 107 18.49 -7.45 24.76
N GLY A 108 18.04 -8.69 25.01
CA GLY A 108 18.85 -9.89 24.80
C GLY A 108 19.12 -10.13 23.32
N ALA A 109 20.32 -9.78 22.85
CA ALA A 109 20.79 -10.09 21.51
C ALA A 109 21.08 -11.60 21.35
N ALA A 110 20.43 -12.28 20.40
CA ALA A 110 20.68 -13.69 20.06
C ALA A 110 22.04 -13.93 19.37
N TRP A 111 22.75 -12.86 19.01
CA TRP A 111 23.93 -12.90 18.15
C TRP A 111 25.24 -13.19 18.90
N TYR A 112 25.26 -13.09 20.22
CA TYR A 112 26.51 -13.30 20.99
C TYR A 112 26.90 -14.78 21.14
N ASP A 113 25.98 -15.74 21.11
CA ASP A 113 26.35 -17.17 21.21
C ASP A 113 25.33 -18.19 20.63
N ARG A 114 24.34 -17.76 19.83
CA ARG A 114 23.18 -18.59 19.39
C ARG A 114 22.35 -19.19 20.54
N LYS A 115 22.55 -18.75 21.78
CA LYS A 115 21.65 -18.97 22.92
C LYS A 115 21.03 -17.62 23.25
N GLN A 116 19.80 -17.65 23.75
CA GLN A 116 19.14 -16.42 24.17
C GLN A 116 19.89 -15.87 25.38
N ASN A 117 20.60 -14.75 25.20
CA ASN A 117 21.31 -14.10 26.27
C ASN A 117 20.31 -13.29 27.13
N THR A 118 20.11 -13.70 28.38
CA THR A 118 19.27 -13.01 29.37
C THR A 118 20.05 -12.02 30.23
N SER A 119 21.32 -11.72 29.90
CA SER A 119 22.23 -10.94 30.73
C SER A 119 21.98 -9.43 30.73
N GLY A 120 21.06 -8.91 29.91
CA GLY A 120 20.72 -7.48 29.87
C GLY A 120 21.81 -6.58 29.28
N ASP A 121 22.49 -7.02 28.22
CA ASP A 121 23.56 -6.26 27.55
C ASP A 121 23.02 -5.51 26.31
N SER A 122 23.33 -4.22 26.21
CA SER A 122 22.59 -3.19 25.46
C SER A 122 22.93 -3.11 23.96
N ALA A 123 22.97 -4.24 23.26
CA ALA A 123 23.40 -4.25 21.86
C ALA A 123 22.23 -4.20 20.85
N GLY A 124 21.02 -4.66 21.19
CA GLY A 124 19.94 -4.81 20.21
C GLY A 124 19.10 -3.56 19.94
N MET A 125 19.32 -2.93 18.78
CA MET A 125 18.48 -1.85 18.24
C MET A 125 17.04 -2.26 17.90
N ASN A 126 16.69 -3.55 17.94
CA ASN A 126 15.43 -4.05 17.40
C ASN A 126 14.30 -4.14 18.45
N ARG A 127 14.58 -3.86 19.73
CA ARG A 127 13.61 -3.96 20.83
C ARG A 127 13.62 -2.78 21.81
N ALA A 128 14.37 -1.71 21.51
CA ALA A 128 14.38 -0.50 22.32
C ALA A 128 13.22 0.46 21.97
N SER A 129 12.66 1.12 22.98
CA SER A 129 11.52 2.06 22.88
C SER A 129 11.93 3.40 22.26
N TYR A 130 12.35 3.40 20.99
CA TYR A 130 12.75 4.61 20.28
C TYR A 130 11.57 5.52 19.96
N MET A 131 11.75 6.82 20.18
CA MET A 131 10.83 7.85 19.69
C MET A 131 11.39 8.48 18.42
N LYS A 132 10.53 8.70 17.42
CA LYS A 132 10.90 9.36 16.17
C LYS A 132 10.02 10.59 15.94
N LEU A 133 10.65 11.69 15.54
CA LEU A 133 9.94 12.86 14.99
C LEU A 133 9.51 12.54 13.56
N ARG A 134 8.21 12.54 13.33
CA ARG A 134 7.51 12.18 12.09
C ARG A 134 6.61 13.32 11.65
N GLY A 135 6.20 13.28 10.39
CA GLY A 135 5.14 14.17 9.90
C GLY A 135 5.43 15.67 10.01
N SER A 136 6.69 16.07 10.17
CA SER A 136 7.06 17.47 10.37
C SER A 136 6.75 18.30 9.13
N TYR A 137 6.00 19.38 9.30
CA TYR A 137 5.66 20.30 8.22
C TYR A 137 5.56 21.75 8.70
N ILE A 138 5.71 22.66 7.75
CA ILE A 138 5.33 24.06 7.85
C ILE A 138 4.38 24.35 6.70
N GLN A 139 3.26 25.00 6.98
CA GLN A 139 2.32 25.47 5.98
C GLN A 139 2.11 26.97 6.12
N VAL A 140 2.22 27.67 5.01
CA VAL A 140 1.96 29.10 4.89
C VAL A 140 0.79 29.29 3.94
N ALA A 141 -0.20 30.08 4.32
CA ALA A 141 -1.32 30.51 3.50
C ALA A 141 -1.09 32.00 3.13
N PRO A 142 -0.33 32.29 2.06
CA PRO A 142 -0.02 33.66 1.71
C PRO A 142 -1.26 34.39 1.15
N GLU A 143 -1.29 35.72 1.27
CA GLU A 143 -2.37 36.55 0.72
C GLU A 143 -2.17 36.83 -0.80
N PHE A 144 -1.88 35.79 -1.58
CA PHE A 144 -1.79 35.90 -3.04
C PHE A 144 -3.06 35.39 -3.70
N ALA A 145 -3.62 36.16 -4.64
CA ALA A 145 -4.94 35.90 -5.23
C ALA A 145 -5.13 34.47 -5.81
N HIS A 146 -4.05 33.83 -6.27
CA HIS A 146 -4.07 32.52 -6.93
C HIS A 146 -3.30 31.42 -6.18
N LEU A 147 -2.82 31.69 -4.97
CA LEU A 147 -2.06 30.73 -4.17
C LEU A 147 -2.64 30.70 -2.75
N ASP A 148 -3.32 29.61 -2.42
CA ASP A 148 -4.00 29.43 -1.14
C ASP A 148 -3.04 28.92 -0.06
N TYR A 149 -2.08 28.05 -0.42
CA TYR A 149 -1.03 27.63 0.51
C TYR A 149 0.26 27.14 -0.15
N VAL A 150 1.34 27.20 0.64
CA VAL A 150 2.63 26.55 0.43
C VAL A 150 2.91 25.66 1.64
N ARG A 151 3.18 24.38 1.41
CA ARG A 151 3.58 23.43 2.46
C ARG A 151 4.99 22.90 2.18
N ILE A 152 5.82 22.89 3.21
CA ILE A 152 7.17 22.33 3.21
C ILE A 152 7.21 21.24 4.27
N GLY A 153 7.64 20.04 3.88
CA GLY A 153 7.74 18.89 4.78
C GLY A 153 6.72 17.81 4.45
N ALA A 154 6.14 17.18 5.46
CA ALA A 154 5.33 15.98 5.30
C ALA A 154 3.93 16.24 4.70
N SER A 155 3.45 15.29 3.88
CA SER A 155 2.10 15.22 3.35
C SER A 155 1.60 13.77 3.29
N ASP A 156 0.29 13.56 3.42
CA ASP A 156 -0.34 12.25 3.20
C ASP A 156 -0.65 11.97 1.72
N PHE A 157 -0.28 12.92 0.84
CA PHE A 157 -0.53 12.92 -0.60
C PHE A 157 -2.01 12.90 -1.01
N SER A 158 -2.92 13.28 -0.11
CA SER A 158 -4.37 13.25 -0.41
C SER A 158 -4.81 14.18 -1.53
N MET A 159 -3.95 15.10 -1.98
CA MET A 159 -4.21 15.98 -3.12
C MET A 159 -4.09 15.27 -4.48
N PHE A 160 -3.50 14.07 -4.52
CA PHE A 160 -3.33 13.25 -5.72
C PHE A 160 -4.25 12.02 -5.69
N ASN A 161 -4.29 11.26 -6.79
CA ASN A 161 -5.16 10.08 -6.90
C ASN A 161 -4.37 8.75 -6.81
N PRO A 162 -5.03 7.64 -6.42
CA PRO A 162 -4.39 6.31 -6.28
C PRO A 162 -3.63 5.80 -7.52
N TRP A 163 -3.97 6.29 -8.72
CA TRP A 163 -3.39 5.86 -10.00
C TRP A 163 -2.02 6.49 -10.29
N THR A 164 -1.78 7.71 -9.80
CA THR A 164 -0.53 8.46 -9.99
C THR A 164 0.29 8.44 -8.71
N ILE A 165 -0.16 9.14 -7.67
CA ILE A 165 0.44 9.18 -6.34
C ILE A 165 -0.68 8.90 -5.34
N GLY A 166 -0.65 7.70 -4.77
CA GLY A 166 -1.68 7.27 -3.86
C GLY A 166 -1.57 7.93 -2.49
N LYS A 167 -2.71 8.01 -1.80
CA LYS A 167 -2.71 8.36 -0.39
C LYS A 167 -1.95 7.29 0.36
N VAL A 168 -0.89 7.72 1.05
CA VAL A 168 -0.07 6.82 1.83
C VAL A 168 -0.39 7.08 3.30
N ARG A 169 -1.25 6.25 3.89
CA ARG A 169 -1.38 6.14 5.34
C ARG A 169 -0.47 5.02 5.83
N TYR A 170 0.82 5.30 5.92
CA TYR A 170 1.67 4.48 6.76
C TYR A 170 1.37 4.88 8.19
N ILE A 171 0.51 4.11 8.86
CA ILE A 171 0.19 4.31 10.28
C ILE A 171 1.52 4.34 11.08
N ASP A 172 2.51 3.53 10.65
CA ASP A 172 3.79 3.33 11.36
C ASP A 172 5.06 3.78 10.62
N ARG A 173 4.98 4.45 9.45
CA ARG A 173 6.14 5.03 8.73
C ARG A 173 6.05 6.55 8.54
N ASP A 174 7.12 7.14 8.03
CA ASP A 174 7.18 8.59 7.74
C ASP A 174 6.32 8.91 6.52
N ASN A 175 5.40 9.88 6.67
CA ASN A 175 4.75 10.51 5.54
C ASN A 175 5.80 11.05 4.55
N GLY A 176 5.51 10.92 3.26
CA GLY A 176 6.38 11.46 2.22
C GLY A 176 6.56 12.97 2.38
N ARG A 177 7.74 13.46 2.02
CA ARG A 177 8.14 14.85 2.24
C ARG A 177 8.39 15.56 0.93
N GLY A 178 8.09 16.84 0.90
CA GLY A 178 8.30 17.64 -0.28
C GLY A 178 7.94 19.10 -0.10
N TYR A 179 7.87 19.78 -1.23
CA TYR A 179 7.33 21.12 -1.38
C TYR A 179 6.00 21.00 -2.11
N PHE A 180 4.95 21.62 -1.60
CA PHE A 180 3.61 21.58 -2.17
C PHE A 180 3.05 22.99 -2.26
N LEU A 181 2.44 23.31 -3.38
CA LEU A 181 1.77 24.58 -3.61
C LEU A 181 0.35 24.26 -4.05
N GLY A 182 -0.63 24.92 -3.42
CA GLY A 182 -2.04 24.76 -3.72
C GLY A 182 -2.69 26.12 -3.96
N GLY A 183 -3.55 26.21 -4.96
CA GLY A 183 -4.22 27.45 -5.28
C GLY A 183 -5.43 27.28 -6.18
N LYS A 184 -5.95 28.42 -6.63
CA LYS A 184 -7.18 28.52 -7.42
C LYS A 184 -7.05 29.49 -8.59
N PHE A 185 -7.83 29.26 -9.63
CA PHE A 185 -7.84 30.05 -10.85
C PHE A 185 -9.23 30.10 -11.48
N GLY A 186 -9.41 31.01 -12.44
CA GLY A 186 -10.70 31.29 -13.07
C GLY A 186 -11.61 32.16 -12.21
N ASP A 187 -12.66 32.68 -12.84
CA ASP A 187 -13.68 33.47 -12.15
C ASP A 187 -14.38 32.61 -11.09
N ASP A 188 -14.69 33.21 -9.94
CA ASP A 188 -15.28 32.54 -8.77
C ASP A 188 -14.55 31.27 -8.31
N SER A 189 -13.25 31.15 -8.58
CA SER A 189 -12.45 29.97 -8.24
C SER A 189 -12.93 28.68 -8.93
N ALA A 190 -13.37 28.79 -10.19
CA ALA A 190 -13.83 27.66 -11.01
C ALA A 190 -12.80 26.52 -11.15
N GLY A 191 -11.51 26.81 -10.97
CA GLY A 191 -10.42 25.86 -10.98
C GLY A 191 -9.57 25.85 -9.71
N GLN A 192 -9.05 24.68 -9.37
CA GLN A 192 -8.07 24.45 -8.30
C GLN A 192 -6.87 23.70 -8.84
N TYR A 193 -5.68 23.99 -8.34
CA TYR A 193 -4.47 23.26 -8.70
C TYR A 193 -3.63 22.93 -7.47
N PHE A 194 -2.89 21.83 -7.59
CA PHE A 194 -1.81 21.48 -6.68
C PHE A 194 -0.59 21.10 -7.50
N VAL A 195 0.59 21.56 -7.09
CA VAL A 195 1.87 21.11 -7.64
C VAL A 195 2.81 20.77 -6.50
N GLY A 196 3.70 19.81 -6.72
CA GLY A 196 4.70 19.48 -5.70
C GLY A 196 5.94 18.80 -6.24
N ALA A 197 7.03 19.00 -5.50
CA ALA A 197 8.28 18.26 -5.65
C ALA A 197 8.45 17.39 -4.40
N ILE A 198 8.43 16.07 -4.61
CA ILE A 198 8.34 15.04 -3.58
C ILE A 198 9.66 14.29 -3.54
N ALA A 199 10.30 14.22 -2.38
CA ALA A 199 11.53 13.47 -2.21
C ALA A 199 11.24 11.97 -2.30
N MET A 200 12.04 11.24 -3.10
CA MET A 200 11.83 9.82 -3.32
C MET A 200 12.22 8.99 -2.07
N PRO A 201 11.30 8.22 -1.46
CA PRO A 201 11.61 7.46 -0.24
C PRO A 201 12.41 6.19 -0.54
N LYS A 202 13.29 5.79 0.42
CA LYS A 202 13.96 4.46 0.46
C LYS A 202 13.00 3.28 0.22
N LEU A 203 11.72 3.41 0.54
CA LEU A 203 10.78 2.29 0.47
C LEU A 203 10.49 1.81 -0.96
N TRP A 204 10.51 2.73 -1.94
CA TRP A 204 10.12 2.44 -3.33
C TRP A 204 11.26 1.85 -4.18
N VAL A 205 12.40 1.71 -3.52
CA VAL A 205 13.71 1.27 -4.02
C VAL A 205 13.73 -0.27 -3.96
N GLY A 206 13.06 -0.91 -2.99
CA GLY A 206 12.98 -2.38 -2.88
C GLY A 206 14.29 -3.03 -2.38
N PRO A 207 14.30 -4.35 -2.08
CA PRO A 207 15.49 -5.03 -1.59
C PRO A 207 16.54 -5.19 -2.69
N SER A 208 17.82 -5.11 -2.33
CA SER A 208 18.99 -5.12 -3.26
C SER A 208 19.06 -3.95 -4.26
N TRP A 209 18.22 -2.94 -4.10
CA TRP A 209 18.38 -1.68 -4.81
C TRP A 209 19.31 -0.76 -4.03
N SER A 210 20.45 -0.45 -4.64
CA SER A 210 21.45 0.46 -4.10
C SER A 210 21.64 1.64 -5.05
N THR A 211 21.76 2.86 -4.52
CA THR A 211 22.30 4.03 -5.27
C THR A 211 23.80 3.86 -5.48
N GLY A 212 24.19 3.01 -6.43
CA GLY A 212 25.53 2.42 -6.49
C GLY A 212 26.69 3.41 -6.39
N ILE A 213 27.50 3.25 -5.34
CA ILE A 213 28.93 2.90 -5.42
C ILE A 213 29.05 1.77 -4.39
N GLY A 214 29.25 0.53 -4.83
CA GLY A 214 29.09 -0.64 -3.96
C GLY A 214 29.95 -0.58 -2.70
N ASP A 215 29.32 -0.60 -1.52
CA ASP A 215 29.96 -1.10 -0.30
C ASP A 215 28.91 -1.50 0.77
N PRO A 216 28.91 -2.76 1.24
CA PRO A 216 28.26 -3.14 2.50
C PRO A 216 28.86 -2.46 3.76
N ALA A 217 29.89 -1.63 3.63
CA ALA A 217 30.53 -0.85 4.69
C ALA A 217 30.47 0.69 4.53
N LEU A 218 29.78 1.26 3.52
CA LEU A 218 29.70 2.73 3.37
C LEU A 218 28.45 3.36 3.99
N SER A 219 28.72 4.42 4.74
CA SER A 219 27.84 5.23 5.59
C SER A 219 26.82 6.12 4.87
N ASN A 220 26.68 6.06 3.53
CA ASN A 220 25.79 6.94 2.76
C ASN A 220 25.05 6.18 1.66
N ALA A 221 23.92 5.57 2.02
CA ALA A 221 23.11 4.74 1.11
C ALA A 221 22.14 5.53 0.20
N PHE A 222 22.19 6.88 0.17
CA PHE A 222 21.23 7.70 -0.58
C PHE A 222 21.87 8.94 -1.21
N TRP A 223 21.55 9.17 -2.48
CA TRP A 223 21.68 10.47 -3.10
C TRP A 223 20.40 11.27 -2.83
N SER A 224 20.46 12.31 -1.99
CA SER A 224 19.28 13.06 -1.55
C SER A 224 18.66 13.98 -2.62
N ARG A 225 18.89 13.67 -3.91
CA ARG A 225 18.43 14.46 -5.07
C ARG A 225 17.45 13.70 -5.97
N ASP A 226 16.94 12.55 -5.55
CA ASP A 226 15.88 11.85 -6.27
C ASP A 226 14.51 12.47 -5.94
N TRP A 227 13.76 12.85 -6.98
CA TRP A 227 12.50 13.58 -6.83
C TRP A 227 11.42 13.05 -7.77
N ALA A 228 10.18 13.13 -7.30
CA ALA A 228 8.99 13.09 -8.15
C ALA A 228 8.35 14.47 -8.21
N TYR A 229 8.01 14.91 -9.41
CA TYR A 229 7.29 16.16 -9.65
C TYR A 229 5.87 15.84 -10.01
N ALA A 230 4.91 16.40 -9.29
CA ALA A 230 3.51 16.07 -9.41
C ALA A 230 2.65 17.31 -9.59
N ALA A 231 1.56 17.16 -10.34
CA ALA A 231 0.57 18.18 -10.54
C ALA A 231 -0.83 17.57 -10.54
N SER A 232 -1.79 18.32 -10.02
CA SER A 232 -3.21 18.03 -10.17
C SER A 232 -3.98 19.30 -10.46
N VAL A 233 -4.99 19.22 -11.31
CA VAL A 233 -5.87 20.33 -11.66
C VAL A 233 -7.30 19.83 -11.57
N ARG A 234 -8.13 20.51 -10.81
CA ARG A 234 -9.58 20.32 -10.79
C ARG A 234 -10.24 21.52 -11.46
N TYR A 235 -11.18 21.27 -12.35
CA TYR A 235 -11.92 22.33 -13.04
C TYR A 235 -13.40 21.98 -13.13
N ARG A 236 -14.28 22.93 -12.79
CA ARG A 236 -15.73 22.75 -12.84
C ARG A 236 -16.30 23.39 -14.10
N ILE A 237 -17.02 22.61 -14.90
CA ILE A 237 -17.71 23.06 -16.11
C ILE A 237 -19.21 23.14 -15.81
N GLY A 238 -19.73 24.35 -15.67
CA GLY A 238 -21.11 24.59 -15.22
C GLY A 238 -21.32 24.04 -13.80
N ASP A 239 -22.52 23.52 -13.53
CA ASP A 239 -22.86 22.98 -12.21
C ASP A 239 -22.83 21.45 -12.14
N THR A 240 -22.81 20.78 -13.30
CA THR A 240 -22.98 19.31 -13.37
C THR A 240 -21.69 18.55 -13.59
N THR A 241 -20.64 19.17 -14.13
CA THR A 241 -19.45 18.44 -14.60
C THR A 241 -18.18 18.93 -13.92
N THR A 242 -17.38 17.99 -13.40
CA THR A 242 -16.04 18.23 -12.84
C THR A 242 -15.00 17.44 -13.61
N LEU A 243 -13.95 18.11 -14.05
CA LEU A 243 -12.74 17.51 -14.61
C LEU A 243 -11.63 17.52 -13.56
N ARG A 244 -10.87 16.42 -13.48
CA ARG A 244 -9.68 16.31 -12.64
C ARG A 244 -8.54 15.70 -13.45
N LEU A 245 -7.48 16.45 -13.67
CA LEU A 245 -6.25 15.98 -14.27
C LEU A 245 -5.22 15.75 -13.17
N PHE A 246 -4.53 14.61 -13.20
CA PHE A 246 -3.41 14.30 -12.33
C PHE A 246 -2.23 13.86 -13.17
N GLY A 247 -1.01 14.18 -12.75
CA GLY A 247 0.18 13.62 -13.35
C GLY A 247 1.41 13.74 -12.47
N ASN A 248 2.34 12.81 -12.63
CA ASN A 248 3.64 12.86 -12.01
C ASN A 248 4.75 12.37 -12.96
N VAL A 249 5.92 12.96 -12.79
CA VAL A 249 7.17 12.50 -13.38
C VAL A 249 8.12 12.14 -12.25
N THR A 250 8.61 10.91 -12.24
CA THR A 250 9.64 10.47 -11.28
C THR A 250 10.97 10.42 -11.99
N GLN A 251 12.01 10.95 -11.35
CA GLN A 251 13.37 10.83 -11.85
C GLN A 251 14.31 10.39 -10.74
N ASP A 252 15.01 9.31 -11.03
CA ASP A 252 15.97 8.67 -10.15
C ASP A 252 17.34 8.68 -10.83
N LEU A 253 18.30 9.30 -10.16
CA LEU A 253 19.60 9.66 -10.69
C LEU A 253 20.71 8.88 -10.00
N GLU A 254 21.70 8.44 -10.76
CA GLU A 254 22.89 7.75 -10.29
C GLU A 254 24.14 8.54 -10.65
N VAL A 255 25.17 8.44 -9.82
CA VAL A 255 26.46 9.08 -10.10
C VAL A 255 27.15 8.38 -11.27
N ASN A 256 27.68 9.17 -12.21
CA ASN A 256 28.53 8.65 -13.26
C ASN A 256 29.91 8.26 -12.69
N THR A 257 30.15 6.97 -12.46
CA THR A 257 31.45 6.49 -11.93
C THR A 257 32.66 6.75 -12.85
N ALA A 258 32.43 7.19 -14.11
CA ALA A 258 33.51 7.62 -15.00
C ALA A 258 33.93 9.09 -14.80
N ASP A 259 33.10 9.88 -14.12
CA ASP A 259 33.36 11.28 -13.80
C ASP A 259 34.47 11.37 -12.73
N PRO A 260 35.54 12.13 -12.95
CA PRO A 260 36.64 12.26 -12.00
C PRO A 260 36.27 12.90 -10.64
N ASP A 261 35.24 13.74 -10.58
CA ASP A 261 34.78 14.40 -9.35
C ASP A 261 33.85 13.51 -8.51
N ALA A 262 33.39 12.37 -9.05
CA ALA A 262 32.62 11.40 -8.30
C ALA A 262 33.46 10.74 -7.19
N VAL A 263 32.92 10.68 -5.97
CA VAL A 263 33.49 9.83 -4.91
C VAL A 263 33.53 8.39 -5.41
N GLY A 264 34.65 7.68 -5.25
CA GLY A 264 34.80 6.32 -5.78
C GLY A 264 34.86 6.23 -7.31
N SER A 265 35.12 7.34 -8.01
CA SER A 265 35.35 7.37 -9.46
C SER A 265 36.38 6.33 -9.91
N ARG A 266 36.19 5.79 -11.13
CA ARG A 266 37.18 4.98 -11.84
C ARG A 266 38.35 5.82 -12.37
N ASN A 267 38.15 7.14 -12.53
CA ASN A 267 39.11 8.06 -13.12
C ASN A 267 39.45 9.26 -12.20
N PRO A 268 39.69 9.08 -10.88
CA PRO A 268 39.73 10.18 -9.91
C PRO A 268 40.88 11.17 -10.14
N THR A 269 41.92 10.75 -10.88
CA THR A 269 43.08 11.58 -11.21
C THR A 269 43.12 12.01 -12.68
N CYS A 270 42.09 11.69 -13.47
CA CYS A 270 42.07 11.82 -14.94
C CYS A 270 43.30 11.25 -15.66
N LYS A 271 43.86 10.17 -15.10
CA LYS A 271 45.01 9.47 -15.66
C LYS A 271 44.71 7.98 -15.78
N ASP A 272 45.19 7.36 -16.86
CA ASP A 272 45.09 5.91 -17.06
C ASP A 272 46.08 5.15 -16.15
N GLY A 273 46.08 3.82 -16.23
CA GLY A 273 46.99 2.96 -15.46
C GLY A 273 48.48 3.14 -15.80
N LEU A 274 48.82 3.89 -16.86
CA LEU A 274 50.17 4.23 -17.28
C LEU A 274 50.54 5.70 -16.95
N GLY A 275 49.61 6.46 -16.34
CA GLY A 275 49.81 7.85 -15.96
C GLY A 275 49.55 8.88 -17.08
N ASN A 276 49.07 8.45 -18.26
CA ASN A 276 48.71 9.35 -19.34
C ASN A 276 47.36 10.01 -19.08
N ALA A 277 47.17 11.25 -19.55
CA ALA A 277 45.89 11.94 -19.43
C ALA A 277 44.78 11.19 -20.20
N ILE A 278 43.63 10.99 -19.55
CA ILE A 278 42.43 10.41 -20.19
C ILE A 278 41.74 11.51 -20.98
N ALA A 279 41.58 11.31 -22.30
CA ALA A 279 40.94 12.29 -23.17
C ALA A 279 39.47 12.55 -22.75
N GLY A 280 39.11 13.82 -22.55
CA GLY A 280 37.77 14.22 -22.12
C GLY A 280 37.52 14.12 -20.62
N CYS A 281 38.51 13.69 -19.82
CA CYS A 281 38.44 13.73 -18.36
C CYS A 281 39.01 15.06 -17.86
N ALA A 282 38.20 15.83 -17.14
CA ALA A 282 38.62 17.04 -16.45
C ALA A 282 37.87 17.13 -15.12
N LEU A 283 38.57 17.49 -14.05
CA LEU A 283 37.95 17.83 -12.77
C LEU A 283 37.32 19.22 -12.91
N ASP A 284 36.01 19.32 -12.75
CA ASP A 284 35.24 20.56 -12.79
C ASP A 284 34.47 20.84 -11.48
N HIS A 285 34.66 19.98 -10.48
CA HIS A 285 34.02 20.04 -9.16
C HIS A 285 32.49 19.91 -9.18
N ALA A 286 31.95 19.35 -10.27
CA ALA A 286 30.58 18.92 -10.38
C ALA A 286 30.55 17.40 -10.65
N VAL A 287 29.53 16.72 -10.15
CA VAL A 287 29.35 15.29 -10.39
C VAL A 287 28.28 15.09 -11.45
N ASP A 288 28.65 14.47 -12.56
CA ASP A 288 27.75 14.03 -13.62
C ASP A 288 26.80 12.96 -13.09
N LEU A 289 25.52 13.10 -13.48
CA LEU A 289 24.45 12.20 -13.09
C LEU A 289 23.84 11.53 -14.32
N LEU A 290 23.49 10.27 -14.18
CA LEU A 290 22.83 9.45 -15.18
C LEU A 290 21.44 9.04 -14.67
N THR A 291 20.42 9.09 -15.53
CA THR A 291 19.09 8.61 -15.18
C THR A 291 19.10 7.08 -15.11
N ARG A 292 18.92 6.54 -13.91
CA ARG A 292 18.78 5.10 -13.65
C ARG A 292 17.33 4.65 -13.88
N TYR A 293 16.37 5.40 -13.37
CA TYR A 293 14.95 5.17 -13.56
C TYR A 293 14.22 6.49 -13.84
N ALA A 294 13.22 6.43 -14.72
CA ALA A 294 12.29 7.52 -14.92
C ALA A 294 10.88 6.98 -15.15
N SER A 295 9.87 7.70 -14.66
CA SER A 295 8.47 7.36 -14.92
C SER A 295 7.64 8.59 -15.23
N LEU A 296 6.56 8.39 -15.97
CA LEU A 296 5.49 9.35 -16.22
C LEU A 296 4.16 8.62 -15.99
N ASN A 297 3.32 9.16 -15.12
CA ASN A 297 1.94 8.71 -14.98
C ASN A 297 1.02 9.92 -15.10
N ALA A 298 -0.10 9.76 -15.80
CA ALA A 298 -1.10 10.80 -15.95
C ALA A 298 -2.49 10.18 -15.99
N THR A 299 -3.48 10.87 -15.40
CA THR A 299 -4.88 10.46 -15.46
C THR A 299 -5.82 11.65 -15.61
N LEU A 300 -6.85 11.47 -16.42
CA LEU A 300 -7.99 12.37 -16.53
C LEU A 300 -9.22 11.67 -15.95
N ASP A 301 -9.82 12.27 -14.92
CA ASP A 301 -11.07 11.87 -14.29
C ASP A 301 -12.16 12.90 -14.63
N VAL A 302 -13.31 12.41 -15.09
CA VAL A 302 -14.47 13.19 -15.49
C VAL A 302 -15.65 12.68 -14.69
N GLU A 303 -16.25 13.56 -13.90
CA GLU A 303 -17.45 13.27 -13.13
C GLU A 303 -18.57 14.19 -13.61
N THR A 304 -19.73 13.63 -13.92
CA THR A 304 -20.91 14.38 -14.34
C THR A 304 -22.18 13.86 -13.67
N GLU A 305 -23.01 14.78 -13.23
CA GLU A 305 -24.33 14.52 -12.64
C GLU A 305 -25.41 15.11 -13.57
N PRO A 306 -25.78 14.39 -14.65
CA PRO A 306 -26.78 14.88 -15.60
C PRO A 306 -28.19 14.99 -15.01
N THR A 307 -28.49 14.23 -13.94
CA THR A 307 -29.74 14.30 -13.19
C THR A 307 -29.46 14.09 -11.69
N ASP A 308 -30.43 14.38 -10.83
CA ASP A 308 -30.29 14.22 -9.37
C ASP A 308 -30.12 12.76 -8.93
N TRP A 309 -30.53 11.80 -9.77
CA TRP A 309 -30.44 10.36 -9.49
C TRP A 309 -29.29 9.68 -10.23
N LEU A 310 -28.73 10.28 -11.29
CA LEU A 310 -27.70 9.66 -12.12
C LEU A 310 -26.36 10.40 -12.00
N ARG A 311 -25.32 9.66 -11.61
CA ARG A 311 -23.93 10.08 -11.68
C ARG A 311 -23.14 9.18 -12.63
N VAL A 312 -22.33 9.80 -13.48
CA VAL A 312 -21.38 9.13 -14.37
C VAL A 312 -19.98 9.60 -14.02
N GLN A 313 -19.07 8.66 -13.82
CA GLN A 313 -17.65 8.93 -13.61
C GLN A 313 -16.81 8.13 -14.60
N ALA A 314 -15.83 8.75 -15.23
CA ALA A 314 -14.91 8.09 -16.14
C ALA A 314 -13.49 8.54 -15.86
N LEU A 315 -12.57 7.58 -15.73
CA LEU A 315 -11.14 7.83 -15.61
C LEU A 315 -10.43 7.20 -16.81
N ALA A 316 -9.52 7.94 -17.42
CA ALA A 316 -8.56 7.43 -18.39
C ALA A 316 -7.15 7.78 -17.93
N GLY A 317 -6.20 6.88 -18.16
CA GLY A 317 -4.85 7.02 -17.69
C GLY A 317 -3.83 6.58 -18.71
N PHE A 318 -2.62 7.13 -18.59
CA PHE A 318 -1.40 6.69 -19.25
C PHE A 318 -0.26 6.51 -18.23
N SER A 319 0.53 5.47 -18.41
CA SER A 319 1.76 5.22 -17.67
C SER A 319 2.90 4.92 -18.63
N ALA A 320 4.09 5.37 -18.29
CA ALA A 320 5.33 5.01 -18.96
C ALA A 320 6.48 4.98 -17.97
N GLN A 321 7.45 4.11 -18.20
CA GLN A 321 8.68 4.09 -17.44
C GLN A 321 9.87 3.72 -18.31
N ARG A 322 11.07 4.09 -17.84
CA ARG A 322 12.35 3.71 -18.41
C ARG A 322 13.29 3.24 -17.32
N ILE A 323 13.98 2.13 -17.56
CA ILE A 323 15.02 1.58 -16.68
C ILE A 323 16.33 1.49 -17.46
N ASP A 324 17.43 1.98 -16.89
CA ASP A 324 18.77 1.74 -17.43
C ASP A 324 19.36 0.48 -16.78
N PRO A 325 19.39 -0.68 -17.47
CA PRO A 325 19.86 -1.94 -16.87
C PRO A 325 21.36 -1.96 -16.59
N ARG A 326 22.12 -0.94 -17.02
CA ARG A 326 23.54 -0.79 -16.69
C ARG A 326 23.76 -0.19 -15.30
N LEU A 327 22.75 0.53 -14.80
CA LEU A 327 22.79 1.28 -13.55
C LEU A 327 21.81 0.72 -12.50
N ALA A 328 20.69 0.14 -12.95
CA ALA A 328 19.71 -0.50 -12.08
C ALA A 328 20.09 -1.97 -11.81
N GLY A 329 19.90 -2.41 -10.57
CA GLY A 329 19.94 -3.83 -10.22
C GLY A 329 18.63 -4.52 -10.61
N ASN A 330 18.72 -5.72 -11.18
CA ASN A 330 17.54 -6.51 -11.52
C ASN A 330 17.02 -7.28 -10.29
N GLY A 331 16.13 -6.67 -9.50
CA GLY A 331 15.53 -7.33 -8.36
C GLY A 331 14.67 -8.55 -8.72
N VAL A 332 14.10 -8.62 -9.93
CA VAL A 332 13.34 -9.80 -10.38
C VAL A 332 14.27 -11.02 -10.39
N GLN A 333 15.44 -10.86 -11.01
CA GLN A 333 16.42 -11.94 -11.12
C GLN A 333 17.19 -12.20 -9.81
N LEU A 334 17.50 -11.15 -9.05
CA LEU A 334 18.45 -11.22 -7.93
C LEU A 334 17.78 -11.45 -6.57
N ASN A 335 16.45 -11.31 -6.49
CA ASN A 335 15.72 -11.29 -5.21
C ASN A 335 14.45 -12.15 -5.24
N GLN A 336 14.51 -13.33 -5.88
CA GLN A 336 13.39 -14.28 -5.94
C GLN A 336 12.08 -13.63 -6.44
N GLY A 337 12.20 -12.79 -7.49
CA GLY A 337 11.06 -12.07 -8.08
C GLY A 337 10.49 -10.93 -7.24
N VAL A 338 11.04 -10.65 -6.04
CA VAL A 338 10.62 -9.54 -5.18
C VAL A 338 11.19 -8.22 -5.70
N PHE A 339 10.45 -7.61 -6.63
CA PHE A 339 10.75 -6.31 -7.23
C PHE A 339 9.45 -5.56 -7.55
N PRO A 340 9.35 -4.25 -7.25
CA PRO A 340 8.04 -3.58 -7.25
C PRO A 340 7.59 -2.99 -8.59
N LEU A 341 8.34 -3.21 -9.66
CA LEU A 341 8.09 -2.66 -11.00
C LEU A 341 8.40 -3.74 -12.04
N VAL A 342 7.86 -3.64 -13.24
CA VAL A 342 8.36 -4.49 -14.35
C VAL A 342 9.79 -4.06 -14.70
N TYR A 343 10.74 -4.98 -14.83
CA TYR A 343 12.15 -4.69 -15.14
C TYR A 343 12.39 -4.52 -16.65
N LYS A 344 11.69 -3.57 -17.27
CA LYS A 344 11.91 -3.11 -18.65
C LYS A 344 11.30 -1.72 -18.87
N ASP A 345 11.59 -1.13 -20.01
CA ASP A 345 10.86 0.03 -20.51
C ASP A 345 9.42 -0.37 -20.83
N THR A 346 8.46 0.35 -20.26
CA THR A 346 7.03 0.08 -20.45
C THR A 346 6.25 1.33 -20.78
N SER A 347 5.12 1.14 -21.46
CA SER A 347 4.06 2.14 -21.56
C SER A 347 2.72 1.44 -21.66
N ASP A 348 1.73 1.90 -20.92
CA ASP A 348 0.42 1.26 -20.92
C ASP A 348 -0.71 2.23 -20.51
N LEU A 349 -1.94 1.82 -20.79
CA LEU A 349 -3.15 2.57 -20.52
C LEU A 349 -3.98 1.92 -19.41
N ALA A 350 -4.82 2.73 -18.79
CA ALA A 350 -5.86 2.26 -17.90
C ALA A 350 -7.12 3.10 -18.07
N ALA A 351 -8.28 2.50 -17.83
CA ALA A 351 -9.55 3.21 -17.87
C ALA A 351 -10.55 2.57 -16.90
N THR A 352 -11.41 3.41 -16.32
CA THR A 352 -12.59 2.98 -15.57
C THR A 352 -13.80 3.83 -15.96
N VAL A 353 -14.98 3.23 -16.05
CA VAL A 353 -16.24 3.95 -16.24
C VAL A 353 -17.23 3.43 -15.24
N ARG A 354 -17.82 4.32 -14.45
CA ARG A 354 -18.76 4.04 -13.38
C ARG A 354 -20.07 4.79 -13.60
N LEU A 355 -21.17 4.09 -13.46
CA LEU A 355 -22.53 4.61 -13.49
C LEU A 355 -23.14 4.37 -12.11
N THR A 356 -23.74 5.39 -11.50
CA THR A 356 -24.45 5.28 -10.23
C THR A 356 -25.84 5.88 -10.40
N ALA A 357 -26.86 5.04 -10.29
CA ALA A 357 -28.27 5.43 -10.24
C ALA A 357 -28.77 5.26 -8.80
N THR A 358 -29.00 6.38 -8.11
CA THR A 358 -29.46 6.41 -6.72
C THR A 358 -30.97 6.57 -6.70
N ASP A 359 -31.66 5.52 -6.25
CA ASP A 359 -33.12 5.46 -6.12
C ASP A 359 -33.93 6.11 -7.28
N PRO A 360 -33.71 5.71 -8.55
CA PRO A 360 -34.35 6.36 -9.70
C PRO A 360 -35.88 6.18 -9.76
N PHE A 361 -36.45 5.32 -8.89
CA PHE A 361 -37.88 5.02 -8.84
C PHE A 361 -38.51 5.34 -7.48
N GLU A 362 -37.79 6.01 -6.57
CA GLU A 362 -38.25 6.38 -5.22
C GLU A 362 -38.80 5.18 -4.42
N ASN A 363 -38.17 4.02 -4.56
CA ASN A 363 -38.58 2.77 -3.94
C ASN A 363 -37.46 2.08 -3.15
N GLY A 364 -36.35 2.80 -2.93
CA GLY A 364 -35.16 2.36 -2.22
C GLY A 364 -34.18 1.53 -3.07
N LEU A 365 -34.42 1.38 -4.38
CA LEU A 365 -33.57 0.57 -5.26
C LEU A 365 -32.46 1.42 -5.90
N SER A 366 -31.21 1.13 -5.60
CA SER A 366 -30.05 1.78 -6.25
C SER A 366 -29.22 0.79 -7.06
N LEU A 367 -28.66 1.26 -8.17
CA LEU A 367 -27.82 0.48 -9.08
C LEU A 367 -26.47 1.18 -9.27
N GLN A 368 -25.38 0.42 -9.18
CA GLN A 368 -24.06 0.87 -9.58
C GLN A 368 -23.47 -0.12 -10.57
N LEU A 369 -22.91 0.38 -11.66
CA LEU A 369 -22.22 -0.41 -12.68
C LEU A 369 -20.83 0.17 -12.88
N GLU A 370 -19.84 -0.69 -13.06
CA GLU A 370 -18.48 -0.28 -13.36
C GLU A 370 -17.85 -1.20 -14.40
N GLY A 371 -17.16 -0.61 -15.38
CA GLY A 371 -16.24 -1.31 -16.26
C GLY A 371 -14.84 -0.78 -16.06
N PHE A 372 -13.84 -1.65 -16.05
CA PHE A 372 -12.44 -1.29 -15.84
C PHE A 372 -11.52 -2.07 -16.78
N HIS A 373 -10.41 -1.45 -17.15
CA HIS A 373 -9.29 -2.06 -17.85
C HIS A 373 -8.00 -1.43 -17.35
N ILE A 374 -7.07 -2.26 -16.91
CA ILE A 374 -5.76 -1.85 -16.42
C ILE A 374 -4.76 -2.70 -17.20
N GLY A 375 -3.94 -2.05 -18.03
CA GLY A 375 -2.96 -2.76 -18.83
C GLY A 375 -1.93 -3.52 -17.98
N GLU A 376 -1.40 -4.61 -18.54
CA GLU A 376 -0.44 -5.48 -17.85
C GLU A 376 0.89 -4.79 -17.49
N GLN A 377 1.21 -3.67 -18.13
CA GLN A 377 2.44 -2.93 -17.94
C GLN A 377 2.22 -1.56 -17.30
N TRP A 378 1.03 -1.32 -16.72
CA TRP A 378 0.81 -0.13 -15.92
C TRP A 378 1.62 -0.16 -14.64
N ASN A 379 2.66 0.66 -14.59
CA ASN A 379 3.53 0.84 -13.44
C ASN A 379 3.42 2.27 -12.91
N SER A 380 3.15 2.43 -11.61
CA SER A 380 3.34 3.69 -10.89
C SER A 380 4.08 3.40 -9.59
N VAL A 381 5.29 3.94 -9.48
CA VAL A 381 6.14 3.87 -8.29
C VAL A 381 5.69 4.80 -7.17
N PHE A 382 4.56 5.49 -7.28
CA PHE A 382 3.95 6.22 -6.16
C PHE A 382 2.45 5.93 -6.01
N GLY A 383 1.84 5.24 -6.98
CA GLY A 383 0.43 4.86 -6.93
C GLY A 383 0.17 3.94 -5.73
N ALA A 384 -1.07 3.86 -5.26
CA ALA A 384 -1.50 2.96 -4.18
C ALA A 384 -2.88 2.39 -4.51
N ARG A 385 -2.95 1.63 -5.61
CA ARG A 385 -4.21 1.15 -6.21
C ARG A 385 -4.77 -0.07 -5.51
N ARG A 386 -5.95 0.06 -4.93
CA ARG A 386 -6.65 -1.00 -4.18
C ARG A 386 -7.71 -1.68 -5.01
N GLU A 387 -8.06 -2.90 -4.62
CA GLU A 387 -9.28 -3.56 -5.11
C GLU A 387 -10.47 -2.60 -4.99
N ALA A 388 -10.59 -1.89 -3.86
CA ALA A 388 -11.62 -0.86 -3.63
C ALA A 388 -11.48 0.43 -4.47
N ASP A 389 -10.32 0.68 -5.10
CA ASP A 389 -10.14 1.83 -6.01
C ASP A 389 -10.54 1.50 -7.45
N VAL A 390 -10.62 0.21 -7.80
CA VAL A 390 -10.87 -0.26 -9.18
C VAL A 390 -12.12 -1.13 -9.31
N LEU A 391 -12.64 -1.61 -8.18
CA LEU A 391 -13.89 -2.34 -8.08
C LEU A 391 -14.87 -1.59 -7.17
N LEU A 392 -16.16 -1.67 -7.48
CA LEU A 392 -17.27 -1.33 -6.57
C LEU A 392 -17.42 -2.31 -5.38
N THR A 393 -16.46 -3.23 -5.19
CA THR A 393 -16.67 -4.52 -4.50
C THR A 393 -15.97 -4.65 -3.16
N ASP A 394 -16.29 -5.75 -2.47
CA ASP A 394 -15.52 -6.30 -1.35
C ASP A 394 -14.17 -6.94 -1.75
N GLY A 395 -13.77 -6.89 -3.03
CA GLY A 395 -12.52 -7.49 -3.55
C GLY A 395 -12.48 -9.01 -3.49
N LEU A 396 -11.32 -9.60 -3.84
CA LEU A 396 -11.04 -11.03 -3.65
C LEU A 396 -10.68 -11.31 -2.18
N ILE A 397 -9.97 -10.40 -1.52
CA ILE A 397 -9.43 -10.60 -0.18
C ILE A 397 -10.14 -9.70 0.85
N GLY A 398 -10.59 -10.28 1.97
CA GLY A 398 -11.11 -9.52 3.11
C GLY A 398 -12.42 -8.77 2.84
N SER A 399 -12.59 -7.62 3.52
CA SER A 399 -13.75 -6.70 3.43
C SER A 399 -13.43 -5.37 2.75
N GLY A 400 -12.36 -5.31 1.94
CA GLY A 400 -11.98 -4.12 1.18
C GLY A 400 -11.17 -3.10 1.98
N GLY A 401 -9.85 -3.30 2.04
CA GLY A 401 -8.92 -2.46 2.82
C GLY A 401 -8.24 -1.31 2.07
N GLN A 402 -7.50 -0.51 2.84
CA GLN A 402 -6.60 0.51 2.30
C GLN A 402 -5.17 -0.03 2.20
N LEU A 403 -4.72 -0.56 1.03
CA LEU A 403 -3.34 -0.54 0.44
C LEU A 403 -2.97 -1.76 -0.43
N PRO A 404 -2.93 -1.69 -1.78
CA PRO A 404 -1.86 -2.40 -2.46
C PRO A 404 -1.18 -1.65 -3.61
N THR A 405 0.07 -2.02 -3.76
CA THR A 405 0.92 -1.86 -4.93
C THR A 405 1.75 -3.14 -5.00
N LEU A 406 2.61 -3.31 -6.00
CA LEU A 406 3.64 -4.36 -5.90
C LEU A 406 4.59 -4.11 -4.69
N ASN A 407 4.68 -2.87 -4.21
CA ASN A 407 5.22 -2.50 -2.91
C ASN A 407 4.16 -2.70 -1.80
N LEU A 408 3.75 -3.95 -1.52
CA LEU A 408 3.19 -4.26 -0.20
C LEU A 408 4.34 -4.22 0.80
N ALA A 409 4.64 -3.03 1.29
CA ALA A 409 5.56 -2.81 2.39
C ALA A 409 4.80 -2.14 3.52
N ASN A 410 3.67 -2.75 3.91
CA ASN A 410 3.14 -2.52 5.24
C ASN A 410 3.70 -3.62 6.14
N GLU A 411 4.86 -3.35 6.74
CA GLU A 411 5.53 -4.28 7.65
C GLU A 411 4.76 -4.51 8.96
N PHE A 412 3.60 -3.87 9.12
CA PHE A 412 2.75 -3.85 10.31
C PHE A 412 1.29 -4.00 9.89
N VAL A 413 0.91 -5.24 9.58
CA VAL A 413 -0.48 -5.64 9.34
C VAL A 413 -0.87 -6.55 10.50
N ASP A 414 -1.97 -6.23 11.16
CA ASP A 414 -2.57 -7.07 12.20
C ASP A 414 -3.41 -8.20 11.59
N PHE A 415 -3.71 -9.23 12.37
CA PHE A 415 -4.50 -10.37 11.87
C PHE A 415 -5.97 -10.01 11.57
N ASP A 416 -6.43 -8.86 12.07
CA ASP A 416 -7.75 -8.28 11.85
C ASP A 416 -7.73 -7.06 10.90
N ASP A 417 -6.55 -6.70 10.37
CA ASP A 417 -6.44 -5.66 9.36
C ASP A 417 -6.93 -6.16 7.99
N GLU A 418 -7.41 -5.22 7.19
CA GLU A 418 -7.92 -5.53 5.86
C GLU A 418 -6.77 -5.68 4.85
N TRP A 419 -6.71 -6.87 4.26
CA TRP A 419 -5.80 -7.21 3.17
C TRP A 419 -6.40 -6.87 1.82
N VAL A 420 -5.53 -6.73 0.83
CA VAL A 420 -5.93 -6.37 -0.53
C VAL A 420 -4.93 -6.90 -1.56
N GLU A 421 -5.45 -7.23 -2.74
CA GLU A 421 -4.68 -7.75 -3.86
C GLU A 421 -4.22 -6.65 -4.83
N SER A 422 -3.05 -6.83 -5.45
CA SER A 422 -2.63 -5.98 -6.56
C SER A 422 -3.52 -6.19 -7.79
N CYS A 423 -4.13 -5.11 -8.29
CA CYS A 423 -5.04 -5.15 -9.43
C CYS A 423 -4.36 -4.89 -10.79
N ILE A 424 -3.05 -5.11 -10.90
CA ILE A 424 -2.32 -4.91 -12.16
C ILE A 424 -2.83 -5.90 -13.20
N GLY A 425 -3.11 -5.42 -14.41
CA GLY A 425 -3.62 -6.25 -15.48
C GLY A 425 -5.12 -6.56 -15.37
N TRP A 426 -5.85 -6.07 -14.37
CA TRP A 426 -7.27 -6.41 -14.25
C TRP A 426 -8.11 -5.73 -15.33
N GLN A 427 -9.03 -6.48 -15.92
CA GLN A 427 -10.04 -5.94 -16.82
C GLN A 427 -11.37 -6.66 -16.62
N GLY A 428 -12.49 -5.96 -16.78
CA GLY A 428 -13.81 -6.57 -16.55
C GLY A 428 -14.83 -5.57 -16.08
N GLY A 429 -15.76 -6.03 -15.24
CA GLY A 429 -16.82 -5.16 -14.73
C GLY A 429 -17.50 -5.69 -13.47
N THR A 430 -18.13 -4.76 -12.76
CA THR A 430 -18.89 -4.99 -11.54
C THR A 430 -20.29 -4.40 -11.65
N GLY A 431 -21.28 -5.11 -11.14
CA GLY A 431 -22.61 -4.57 -10.85
C GLY A 431 -22.97 -4.71 -9.38
N VAL A 432 -23.53 -3.66 -8.80
CA VAL A 432 -24.05 -3.62 -7.43
C VAL A 432 -25.50 -3.16 -7.43
N LEU A 433 -26.35 -3.91 -6.75
CA LEU A 433 -27.75 -3.63 -6.54
C LEU A 433 -28.00 -3.47 -5.04
N THR A 434 -28.53 -2.31 -4.63
CA THR A 434 -28.88 -2.04 -3.23
C THR A 434 -30.38 -1.80 -3.12
N LEU A 435 -31.03 -2.45 -2.15
CA LEU A 435 -32.43 -2.26 -1.82
C LEU A 435 -32.54 -1.87 -0.35
N ASP A 436 -32.99 -0.65 -0.10
CA ASP A 436 -33.30 -0.13 1.22
C ASP A 436 -34.82 -0.15 1.46
N ARG A 437 -35.29 -0.93 2.43
CA ARG A 437 -36.70 -1.00 2.82
C ARG A 437 -36.88 -1.12 4.32
N GLY A 438 -37.39 -0.04 4.93
CA GLY A 438 -37.54 0.06 6.38
C GLY A 438 -36.19 -0.18 7.06
N ASP A 439 -36.17 -1.10 8.02
CA ASP A 439 -34.97 -1.46 8.79
C ASP A 439 -34.06 -2.47 8.08
N THR A 440 -34.35 -2.81 6.82
CA THR A 440 -33.61 -3.79 6.04
C THR A 440 -32.88 -3.15 4.87
N ARG A 441 -31.58 -3.44 4.79
CA ARG A 441 -30.74 -3.14 3.62
C ARG A 441 -30.23 -4.44 3.02
N VAL A 442 -30.51 -4.66 1.75
CA VAL A 442 -29.95 -5.78 0.97
C VAL A 442 -29.02 -5.22 -0.10
N LYS A 443 -27.77 -5.68 -0.12
CA LYS A 443 -26.78 -5.39 -1.17
C LYS A 443 -26.45 -6.70 -1.88
N ALA A 444 -26.62 -6.74 -3.19
CA ALA A 444 -26.17 -7.83 -4.06
C ALA A 444 -25.12 -7.29 -5.04
N GLU A 445 -24.08 -8.07 -5.29
CA GLU A 445 -22.92 -7.67 -6.07
C GLU A 445 -22.43 -8.85 -6.91
N TYR A 446 -22.05 -8.57 -8.15
CA TYR A 446 -21.39 -9.51 -9.03
C TYR A 446 -20.27 -8.82 -9.80
N THR A 447 -19.13 -9.50 -9.90
CA THR A 447 -17.93 -9.02 -10.57
C THR A 447 -17.32 -10.11 -11.41
N HIS A 448 -16.96 -9.74 -12.63
CA HIS A 448 -16.22 -10.56 -13.55
C HIS A 448 -14.86 -9.90 -13.83
N ILE A 449 -13.79 -10.68 -13.67
CA ILE A 449 -12.40 -10.23 -13.86
C ILE A 449 -11.73 -11.16 -14.86
N GLU A 450 -11.23 -10.58 -15.93
CA GLU A 450 -10.18 -11.14 -16.76
C GLU A 450 -8.86 -10.40 -16.49
N TYR A 451 -7.78 -10.95 -17.04
CA TYR A 451 -6.45 -10.45 -16.78
C TYR A 451 -5.76 -10.14 -18.11
N ALA A 452 -5.44 -8.87 -18.35
CA ALA A 452 -4.51 -8.42 -19.40
C ALA A 452 -3.11 -9.03 -19.21
N THR A 453 -2.78 -9.53 -18.01
CA THR A 453 -1.60 -10.38 -17.77
C THR A 453 -1.77 -11.82 -18.26
N ASN A 454 -2.86 -12.19 -18.93
CA ASN A 454 -2.95 -13.48 -19.59
C ASN A 454 -1.96 -13.57 -20.76
N GLY A 455 -1.17 -14.64 -20.79
CA GLY A 455 -0.07 -14.83 -21.73
C GLY A 455 0.62 -16.18 -21.51
N GLN A 456 1.49 -16.55 -22.44
CA GLN A 456 2.28 -17.79 -22.40
C GLN A 456 3.76 -17.43 -22.48
N ASP A 457 4.60 -18.26 -21.87
CA ASP A 457 6.06 -18.17 -21.87
C ASP A 457 6.62 -16.81 -21.43
N ARG A 458 5.94 -16.12 -20.50
CA ARG A 458 6.41 -14.86 -19.92
C ARG A 458 7.70 -15.05 -19.13
N ASP A 459 8.64 -14.13 -19.34
CA ASP A 459 9.91 -14.07 -18.60
C ASP A 459 9.72 -13.49 -17.20
N VAL A 460 9.29 -14.35 -16.28
CA VAL A 460 9.17 -14.03 -14.85
C VAL A 460 10.51 -14.10 -14.10
N ASP A 461 11.54 -14.70 -14.70
CA ASP A 461 12.84 -14.84 -14.05
C ASP A 461 13.67 -13.55 -14.14
N LYS A 462 13.42 -12.68 -15.12
CA LYS A 462 14.23 -11.47 -15.35
C LYS A 462 13.46 -10.20 -15.62
N THR A 463 12.21 -10.28 -16.09
CA THR A 463 11.49 -9.11 -16.60
C THR A 463 10.26 -8.79 -15.76
N TYR A 464 9.42 -9.78 -15.48
CA TYR A 464 8.15 -9.60 -14.81
C TYR A 464 8.20 -10.15 -13.38
N PRO A 465 7.99 -9.35 -12.33
CA PRO A 465 8.03 -9.82 -10.95
C PRO A 465 7.04 -10.95 -10.66
N ASP A 466 7.51 -12.13 -10.27
CA ASP A 466 6.70 -13.17 -9.64
C ASP A 466 7.07 -13.29 -8.15
N PHE A 467 6.11 -13.08 -7.26
CA PHE A 467 6.42 -13.14 -5.84
C PHE A 467 6.43 -14.60 -5.37
N LEU A 468 7.13 -14.87 -4.26
CA LEU A 468 7.50 -16.20 -3.74
C LEU A 468 6.44 -17.31 -3.89
N HIS A 469 5.14 -16.98 -3.77
CA HIS A 469 4.04 -17.93 -3.90
C HIS A 469 2.99 -17.41 -4.89
N GLY A 470 2.99 -17.98 -6.09
CA GLY A 470 2.06 -17.59 -7.14
C GLY A 470 0.70 -18.27 -7.07
N ASP A 471 0.56 -19.41 -6.39
CA ASP A 471 -0.59 -20.34 -6.51
C ASP A 471 -1.59 -20.37 -5.34
N GLY A 472 -2.85 -20.54 -5.72
CA GLY A 472 -3.99 -20.71 -4.83
C GLY A 472 -4.65 -19.41 -4.36
N PHE A 473 -5.60 -19.56 -3.45
CA PHE A 473 -6.18 -18.44 -2.73
C PHE A 473 -5.26 -17.96 -1.60
N THR A 474 -5.29 -16.65 -1.34
CA THR A 474 -4.57 -16.05 -0.22
C THR A 474 -5.32 -16.33 1.07
N ASP A 475 -4.71 -17.04 2.02
CA ASP A 475 -5.20 -17.07 3.40
C ASP A 475 -4.63 -15.88 4.16
N THR A 476 -5.48 -14.99 4.66
CA THR A 476 -5.07 -13.82 5.45
C THR A 476 -5.21 -13.96 6.96
N LEU A 477 -5.95 -14.97 7.45
CA LEU A 477 -6.21 -15.10 8.90
C LEU A 477 -5.06 -15.81 9.62
N ILE A 478 -4.35 -16.72 8.95
CA ILE A 478 -3.19 -17.44 9.53
C ILE A 478 -1.92 -17.13 8.70
N TYR A 479 -1.97 -16.03 7.93
CA TYR A 479 -0.83 -15.60 7.12
C TYR A 479 0.35 -15.17 8.00
N ASP A 480 1.52 -15.73 7.71
CA ASP A 480 2.80 -15.27 8.20
C ASP A 480 3.81 -15.37 7.05
N TYR A 481 4.66 -14.35 6.86
CA TYR A 481 5.70 -14.35 5.83
C TYR A 481 6.69 -15.51 6.00
N ALA A 482 6.88 -16.02 7.22
CA ALA A 482 7.73 -17.17 7.49
C ALA A 482 7.09 -18.52 7.13
N ASN A 483 5.77 -18.56 6.92
CA ASN A 483 4.96 -19.76 6.99
C ASN A 483 5.35 -20.74 5.87
N VAL A 484 6.25 -21.68 6.19
CA VAL A 484 6.75 -22.73 5.28
C VAL A 484 5.70 -23.80 4.99
N SER A 485 4.63 -23.88 5.79
CA SER A 485 3.65 -24.97 5.80
C SER A 485 2.26 -24.60 5.27
N ASP A 486 1.76 -23.37 5.47
CA ASP A 486 0.39 -22.96 5.09
C ASP A 486 0.42 -21.76 4.15
N ARG A 487 0.79 -22.03 2.88
CA ARG A 487 1.07 -20.98 1.88
C ARG A 487 -0.09 -20.80 0.92
N GLY A 488 -0.91 -19.79 1.17
CA GLY A 488 -1.72 -19.17 0.11
C GLY A 488 -0.87 -18.39 -0.90
N ARG A 489 -1.47 -17.94 -2.00
CA ARG A 489 -0.82 -17.03 -2.96
C ARG A 489 -0.46 -15.69 -2.30
N ASP A 490 0.70 -15.14 -2.65
CA ASP A 490 1.12 -13.79 -2.24
C ASP A 490 0.25 -12.74 -2.97
N PRO A 491 -0.38 -11.78 -2.26
CA PRO A 491 -1.24 -10.77 -2.89
C PRO A 491 -0.54 -9.85 -3.91
N ARG A 492 0.80 -9.87 -3.98
CA ARG A 492 1.60 -9.17 -5.01
C ARG A 492 1.83 -9.99 -6.27
N SER A 493 1.57 -11.30 -6.24
CA SER A 493 1.88 -12.19 -7.36
C SER A 493 0.87 -12.05 -8.50
N VAL A 494 1.11 -11.04 -9.36
CA VAL A 494 0.25 -10.69 -10.51
C VAL A 494 0.70 -11.29 -11.84
N TYR A 495 1.98 -11.63 -11.97
CA TYR A 495 2.55 -12.23 -13.17
C TYR A 495 2.84 -13.71 -12.96
N ARG A 496 2.60 -14.50 -14.01
CA ARG A 496 3.06 -15.88 -14.14
C ARG A 496 3.61 -16.12 -15.53
N ARG A 497 4.47 -17.12 -15.65
CA ARG A 497 5.04 -17.59 -16.92
C ARG A 497 3.93 -17.95 -17.92
N ASN A 498 3.00 -18.79 -17.48
CA ASN A 498 1.86 -19.24 -18.25
C ASN A 498 0.60 -18.94 -17.45
N GLN A 499 -0.27 -18.09 -18.00
CA GLN A 499 -1.50 -17.67 -17.36
C GLN A 499 -2.59 -17.48 -18.40
N PHE A 500 -3.75 -18.07 -18.14
CA PHE A 500 -4.97 -17.71 -18.82
C PHE A 500 -6.11 -17.77 -17.80
N ARG A 501 -6.14 -16.72 -16.97
CA ARG A 501 -6.95 -16.64 -15.77
C ARG A 501 -8.24 -15.85 -15.99
N ARG A 502 -9.28 -16.24 -15.27
CA ARG A 502 -10.51 -15.47 -15.07
C ARG A 502 -11.04 -15.71 -13.65
N THR A 503 -11.70 -14.71 -13.10
CA THR A 503 -12.28 -14.77 -11.76
C THR A 503 -13.68 -14.18 -11.76
N ASP A 504 -14.62 -14.92 -11.17
CA ASP A 504 -15.98 -14.48 -10.91
C ASP A 504 -16.20 -14.36 -9.40
N LEU A 505 -16.79 -13.26 -8.97
CA LEU A 505 -17.09 -12.95 -7.57
C LEU A 505 -18.57 -12.59 -7.44
N SER A 506 -19.24 -13.18 -6.46
CA SER A 506 -20.61 -12.82 -6.09
C SER A 506 -20.69 -12.55 -4.59
N VAL A 507 -21.33 -11.44 -4.19
CA VAL A 507 -21.54 -11.10 -2.77
C VAL A 507 -23.00 -10.74 -2.54
N ILE A 508 -23.56 -11.23 -1.44
CA ILE A 508 -24.84 -10.76 -0.91
C ILE A 508 -24.65 -10.37 0.55
N THR A 509 -25.11 -9.18 0.92
CA THR A 509 -25.12 -8.70 2.29
C THR A 509 -26.54 -8.28 2.65
N VAL A 510 -27.03 -8.79 3.77
CA VAL A 510 -28.31 -8.41 4.37
C VAL A 510 -28.00 -7.80 5.73
N LYS A 511 -28.38 -6.54 5.93
CA LYS A 511 -28.36 -5.87 7.22
C LYS A 511 -29.77 -5.59 7.66
N HIS A 512 -30.09 -5.92 8.91
CA HIS A 512 -31.40 -5.68 9.47
C HIS A 512 -31.27 -5.20 10.91
N GLN A 513 -31.97 -4.12 11.26
CA GLN A 513 -32.03 -3.63 12.62
C GLN A 513 -33.31 -4.17 13.28
N LEU A 514 -33.15 -4.97 14.33
CA LEU A 514 -34.26 -5.48 15.14
C LEU A 514 -34.60 -4.45 16.23
N GLU A 515 -35.88 -4.10 16.36
CA GLU A 515 -36.41 -3.18 17.36
C GLU A 515 -36.54 -3.80 18.78
N PHE A 516 -35.59 -4.63 19.19
CA PHE A 516 -35.59 -5.24 20.52
C PHE A 516 -34.59 -4.55 21.45
N GLY A 517 -35.05 -4.09 22.63
CA GLY A 517 -34.21 -3.39 23.61
C GLY A 517 -33.66 -2.07 23.06
N ASN A 518 -32.34 -1.89 23.09
CA ASN A 518 -31.66 -0.72 22.53
C ASN A 518 -31.36 -0.86 21.02
N GLY A 519 -31.96 -1.84 20.35
CA GLY A 519 -31.69 -2.20 18.96
C GLY A 519 -30.63 -3.31 18.84
N ILE A 520 -30.88 -4.27 17.96
CA ILE A 520 -29.90 -5.31 17.61
C ILE A 520 -29.64 -5.23 16.11
N ASP A 521 -28.39 -4.99 15.75
CA ASP A 521 -27.94 -5.02 14.36
C ASP A 521 -27.56 -6.45 13.98
N VAL A 522 -28.28 -7.00 13.01
CA VAL A 522 -28.01 -8.31 12.40
C VAL A 522 -27.43 -8.10 11.02
N GLU A 523 -26.29 -8.71 10.74
CA GLU A 523 -25.65 -8.70 9.43
C GLU A 523 -25.33 -10.13 8.99
N VAL A 524 -25.80 -10.50 7.81
CA VAL A 524 -25.45 -11.74 7.11
C VAL A 524 -24.77 -11.39 5.81
N LYS A 525 -23.58 -11.93 5.58
CA LYS A 525 -22.82 -11.74 4.34
C LYS A 525 -22.44 -13.10 3.77
N GLY A 526 -22.81 -13.35 2.52
CA GLY A 526 -22.38 -14.50 1.73
C GLY A 526 -21.48 -14.02 0.59
N LYS A 527 -20.35 -14.67 0.39
CA LYS A 527 -19.39 -14.39 -0.69
C LYS A 527 -19.01 -15.69 -1.37
N ALA A 528 -19.03 -15.71 -2.70
CA ALA A 528 -18.59 -16.84 -3.50
C ALA A 528 -17.59 -16.35 -4.56
N ILE A 529 -16.46 -17.04 -4.67
CA ILE A 529 -15.44 -16.78 -5.69
C ILE A 529 -15.23 -18.04 -6.52
N ARG A 530 -15.16 -17.89 -7.84
CA ARG A 530 -14.70 -18.92 -8.77
C ARG A 530 -13.51 -18.36 -9.53
N ASP A 531 -12.36 -19.01 -9.39
CA ASP A 531 -11.12 -18.62 -10.06
C ASP A 531 -10.64 -19.79 -10.92
N VAL A 532 -10.29 -19.52 -12.18
CA VAL A 532 -9.82 -20.54 -13.12
C VAL A 532 -8.62 -19.99 -13.87
N ASP A 533 -7.53 -20.75 -13.92
CA ASP A 533 -6.32 -20.44 -14.68
C ASP A 533 -5.96 -21.65 -15.56
N TYR A 534 -6.18 -21.52 -16.87
CA TYR A 534 -5.90 -22.56 -17.86
C TYR A 534 -4.41 -22.67 -18.20
N ARG A 535 -3.54 -22.38 -17.21
CA ARG A 535 -2.07 -22.26 -17.24
C ARG A 535 -1.48 -22.33 -18.64
N ARG A 536 -1.45 -23.51 -19.27
CA ARG A 536 -0.98 -23.72 -20.64
C ARG A 536 -2.10 -23.92 -21.66
N LEU A 537 -2.05 -23.18 -22.76
CA LEU A 537 -3.02 -23.32 -23.86
C LEU A 537 -2.65 -24.41 -24.90
N ALA A 538 -1.39 -24.87 -24.90
CA ALA A 538 -0.91 -25.87 -25.86
C ALA A 538 0.32 -26.65 -25.35
N GLY A 539 0.52 -27.85 -25.90
CA GLY A 539 1.64 -28.75 -25.60
C GLY A 539 1.28 -29.91 -24.64
N PRO A 540 2.23 -30.81 -24.34
CA PRO A 540 1.97 -31.92 -23.42
C PRO A 540 1.54 -31.42 -22.03
N GLY A 541 0.41 -31.92 -21.53
CA GLY A 541 -0.12 -31.60 -20.20
C GLY A 541 -1.08 -30.40 -20.14
N ALA A 542 -1.35 -29.70 -21.24
CA ALA A 542 -2.14 -28.46 -21.30
C ALA A 542 -3.62 -28.54 -20.88
N LEU A 543 -4.17 -29.74 -20.65
CA LEU A 543 -5.52 -29.92 -20.08
C LEU A 543 -5.47 -30.59 -18.70
N HIS A 544 -4.28 -30.93 -18.22
CA HIS A 544 -4.05 -31.65 -16.98
C HIS A 544 -3.39 -30.76 -15.92
N ASP A 545 -3.10 -29.49 -16.24
CA ASP A 545 -2.51 -28.51 -15.32
C ASP A 545 -3.43 -27.33 -14.99
N ASP A 546 -4.64 -27.27 -15.57
CA ASP A 546 -5.60 -26.20 -15.32
C ASP A 546 -5.95 -26.07 -13.85
N TYR A 547 -5.65 -24.90 -13.27
CA TYR A 547 -6.06 -24.57 -11.92
C TYR A 547 -7.53 -24.15 -11.88
N SER A 548 -8.26 -24.63 -10.87
CA SER A 548 -9.59 -24.13 -10.57
C SER A 548 -9.83 -24.06 -9.08
N GLY A 549 -10.08 -22.86 -8.57
CA GLY A 549 -10.43 -22.61 -7.19
C GLY A 549 -11.88 -22.16 -7.04
N SER A 550 -12.55 -22.66 -6.00
CA SER A 550 -13.85 -22.16 -5.54
C SER A 550 -13.81 -21.85 -4.06
N ILE A 551 -14.19 -20.62 -3.68
CA ILE A 551 -14.38 -20.22 -2.28
C ILE A 551 -15.86 -19.95 -2.05
N ILE A 552 -16.36 -20.43 -0.93
CA ILE A 552 -17.60 -19.94 -0.32
C ILE A 552 -17.28 -19.46 1.09
N ASN A 553 -17.70 -18.24 1.39
CA ASN A 553 -17.61 -17.59 2.70
C ASN A 553 -19.01 -17.18 3.14
N VAL A 554 -19.37 -17.52 4.37
CA VAL A 554 -20.61 -17.04 5.01
C VAL A 554 -20.25 -16.47 6.37
N ARG A 555 -20.59 -15.20 6.58
CA ARG A 555 -20.38 -14.47 7.82
C ARG A 555 -21.73 -14.06 8.40
N PHE A 556 -21.85 -14.27 9.71
CA PHE A 556 -22.95 -13.78 10.53
C PHE A 556 -22.36 -12.87 11.59
N LYS A 557 -23.00 -11.71 11.82
CA LYS A 557 -22.63 -10.77 12.87
C LYS A 557 -23.89 -10.27 13.56
N LEU A 558 -23.84 -10.24 14.88
CA LEU A 558 -24.87 -9.65 15.73
C LEU A 558 -24.20 -8.66 16.67
N SER A 559 -24.75 -7.46 16.80
CA SER A 559 -24.21 -6.47 17.73
C SER A 559 -25.28 -5.56 18.30
N THR A 560 -25.10 -5.13 19.54
CA THR A 560 -26.09 -4.31 20.25
C THR A 560 -25.41 -3.36 21.23
N PRO A 561 -25.89 -2.10 21.34
CA PRO A 561 -25.49 -1.21 22.42
C PRO A 561 -26.13 -1.67 23.74
N VAL A 562 -25.30 -2.02 24.72
CA VAL A 562 -25.79 -2.50 26.04
C VAL A 562 -25.82 -1.39 27.09
N ALA A 563 -25.02 -0.33 26.89
CA ALA A 563 -25.04 0.89 27.68
C ALA A 563 -24.44 2.04 26.85
N ASP A 564 -24.54 3.27 27.37
CA ASP A 564 -23.94 4.44 26.73
C ASP A 564 -22.43 4.24 26.54
N GLY A 565 -21.99 4.34 25.28
CA GLY A 565 -20.60 4.12 24.91
C GLY A 565 -20.14 2.66 24.93
N LEU A 566 -20.96 1.68 25.35
CA LEU A 566 -20.61 0.26 25.37
C LEU A 566 -21.44 -0.55 24.37
N ARG A 567 -20.74 -1.18 23.43
CA ARG A 567 -21.32 -2.05 22.41
C ARG A 567 -20.67 -3.43 22.47
N VAL A 568 -21.49 -4.46 22.45
CA VAL A 568 -21.04 -5.85 22.36
C VAL A 568 -21.47 -6.45 21.03
N GLY A 569 -20.70 -7.41 20.55
CA GLY A 569 -21.07 -8.16 19.36
C GLY A 569 -20.51 -9.56 19.37
N ILE A 570 -21.19 -10.45 18.67
CA ILE A 570 -20.72 -11.80 18.36
C ILE A 570 -20.69 -11.96 16.84
N HIS A 571 -19.79 -12.79 16.35
CA HIS A 571 -19.74 -13.13 14.94
C HIS A 571 -19.32 -14.58 14.74
N SER A 572 -19.73 -15.12 13.61
CA SER A 572 -19.25 -16.41 13.13
C SER A 572 -18.99 -16.35 11.63
N GLN A 573 -18.02 -17.11 11.16
CA GLN A 573 -17.66 -17.22 9.77
C GLN A 573 -17.39 -18.67 9.42
N ILE A 574 -17.86 -19.11 8.26
CA ILE A 574 -17.55 -20.41 7.68
C ILE A 574 -16.97 -20.17 6.29
N ASP A 575 -15.82 -20.76 6.02
CA ASP A 575 -15.15 -20.74 4.73
C ASP A 575 -14.93 -22.16 4.24
N HIS A 576 -15.18 -22.38 2.95
CA HIS A 576 -14.88 -23.62 2.25
C HIS A 576 -14.16 -23.30 0.95
N TRP A 577 -12.96 -23.82 0.78
CA TRP A 577 -12.14 -23.66 -0.41
C TRP A 577 -11.92 -25.04 -1.04
N ASP A 578 -12.24 -25.16 -2.32
CA ASP A 578 -11.96 -26.32 -3.15
C ASP A 578 -11.05 -25.86 -4.29
N GLU A 579 -9.78 -26.27 -4.26
CA GLU A 579 -8.73 -25.83 -5.17
C GLU A 579 -8.15 -27.02 -5.92
N LYS A 580 -8.50 -27.16 -7.20
CA LYS A 580 -8.01 -28.21 -8.07
C LYS A 580 -6.73 -27.81 -8.77
N ASN A 581 -5.80 -28.75 -8.88
CA ASN A 581 -4.48 -28.56 -9.48
C ASN A 581 -3.72 -27.36 -8.90
N ARG A 582 -3.91 -27.05 -7.62
CA ARG A 582 -3.35 -25.83 -7.01
C ARG A 582 -1.83 -25.81 -7.07
N LYS A 583 -1.18 -26.87 -6.61
CA LYS A 583 0.29 -26.91 -6.47
C LYS A 583 0.86 -28.12 -7.19
N GLY A 584 1.99 -27.93 -7.87
CA GLY A 584 2.68 -29.01 -8.55
C GLY A 584 3.59 -28.54 -9.67
N THR A 585 4.01 -29.48 -10.49
CA THR A 585 4.80 -29.24 -11.69
C THR A 585 4.31 -30.15 -12.79
N LEU A 586 4.61 -29.84 -14.06
CA LEU A 586 4.25 -30.72 -15.17
C LEU A 586 4.86 -32.13 -15.03
N GLN A 587 6.04 -32.23 -14.41
CA GLN A 587 6.75 -33.49 -14.23
C GLN A 587 6.15 -34.36 -13.13
N LEU A 588 5.68 -33.73 -12.04
CA LEU A 588 5.13 -34.44 -10.89
C LEU A 588 3.61 -34.53 -10.92
N GLY A 589 2.95 -33.79 -11.82
CA GLY A 589 1.52 -33.50 -11.79
C GLY A 589 1.18 -32.37 -10.80
N TYR A 590 -0.11 -32.02 -10.74
CA TYR A 590 -0.67 -31.09 -9.77
C TYR A 590 -1.50 -31.82 -8.73
N GLY A 591 -1.69 -31.20 -7.57
CA GLY A 591 -2.47 -31.74 -6.46
C GLY A 591 -3.69 -30.89 -6.16
N ASP A 592 -4.74 -31.55 -5.70
CA ASP A 592 -5.97 -30.94 -5.22
C ASP A 592 -5.89 -30.65 -3.73
N ASP A 593 -6.51 -29.55 -3.33
CA ASP A 593 -6.43 -28.96 -2.01
C ASP A 593 -7.84 -28.57 -1.54
N VAL A 594 -8.20 -28.95 -0.31
CA VAL A 594 -9.45 -28.53 0.32
C VAL A 594 -9.15 -27.82 1.62
N THR A 595 -9.72 -26.63 1.83
CA THR A 595 -9.61 -25.90 3.09
C THR A 595 -11.00 -25.66 3.67
N ASN A 596 -11.22 -26.11 4.90
CA ASN A 596 -12.41 -25.75 5.66
C ASN A 596 -11.99 -24.88 6.84
N ARG A 597 -12.65 -23.75 7.03
CA ARG A 597 -12.36 -22.85 8.16
C ARG A 597 -13.64 -22.39 8.82
N GLN A 598 -13.62 -22.36 10.14
CA GLN A 598 -14.71 -21.89 10.97
C GLN A 598 -14.11 -20.92 11.96
N THR A 599 -14.68 -19.72 12.02
CA THR A 599 -14.30 -18.70 13.00
C THR A 599 -15.51 -18.36 13.83
N ALA A 600 -15.34 -18.26 15.15
CA ALA A 600 -16.35 -17.72 16.05
C ALA A 600 -15.67 -16.71 16.95
N GLY A 601 -16.31 -15.57 17.19
CA GLY A 601 -15.70 -14.53 17.99
C GLY A 601 -16.68 -13.60 18.66
N ALA A 602 -16.13 -12.82 19.58
CA ALA A 602 -16.83 -11.82 20.36
C ALA A 602 -16.04 -10.52 20.35
N THR A 603 -16.78 -9.41 20.37
CA THR A 603 -16.25 -8.06 20.38
C THR A 603 -16.88 -7.26 21.51
N ILE A 604 -16.06 -6.46 22.18
CA ILE A 604 -16.48 -5.45 23.15
C ILE A 604 -15.85 -4.15 22.71
N ASN A 605 -16.65 -3.11 22.51
CA ASN A 605 -16.20 -1.77 22.20
C ASN A 605 -16.77 -0.81 23.24
N MET A 606 -15.91 -0.09 23.93
CA MET A 606 -16.27 0.88 24.95
C MET A 606 -15.63 2.22 24.61
N SER A 607 -16.40 3.31 24.73
CA SER A 607 -15.92 4.69 24.62
C SER A 607 -16.41 5.45 25.84
N TYR A 608 -15.48 5.88 26.69
CA TYR A 608 -15.80 6.59 27.93
C TYR A 608 -14.71 7.60 28.27
N ALA A 609 -15.10 8.86 28.51
CA ALA A 609 -14.23 9.92 29.01
C ALA A 609 -12.87 10.08 28.25
N GLY A 610 -12.90 10.03 26.91
CA GLY A 610 -11.68 10.15 26.09
C GLY A 610 -10.85 8.86 25.95
N VAL A 611 -11.29 7.77 26.59
CA VAL A 611 -10.71 6.44 26.44
C VAL A 611 -11.59 5.59 25.53
N ARG A 612 -10.96 4.93 24.56
CA ARG A 612 -11.55 3.85 23.77
C ARG A 612 -10.90 2.54 24.15
N PHE A 613 -11.72 1.54 24.37
CA PHE A 613 -11.31 0.17 24.63
C PHE A 613 -12.01 -0.73 23.63
N SER A 614 -11.24 -1.55 22.94
CA SER A 614 -11.74 -2.56 22.02
C SER A 614 -11.11 -3.90 22.38
N TYR A 615 -11.95 -4.92 22.53
CA TYR A 615 -11.50 -6.29 22.71
C TYR A 615 -12.12 -7.18 21.65
N LEU A 616 -11.28 -7.93 20.96
CA LEU A 616 -11.63 -8.98 20.01
C LEU A 616 -11.11 -10.30 20.55
N LEU A 617 -11.98 -11.29 20.66
CA LEU A 617 -11.63 -12.68 20.94
C LEU A 617 -12.15 -13.55 19.81
N GLU A 618 -11.29 -14.36 19.22
CA GLU A 618 -11.65 -15.27 18.14
C GLU A 618 -11.11 -16.67 18.39
N TYR A 619 -11.93 -17.65 18.06
CA TYR A 619 -11.53 -19.03 17.87
C TYR A 619 -11.60 -19.35 16.38
N VAL A 620 -10.50 -19.84 15.82
CA VAL A 620 -10.36 -20.29 14.44
C VAL A 620 -10.08 -21.78 14.45
N HIS A 621 -11.00 -22.55 13.87
CA HIS A 621 -10.81 -23.95 13.54
C HIS A 621 -10.58 -24.06 12.04
N LYS A 622 -9.46 -24.63 11.62
CA LYS A 622 -9.13 -24.79 10.21
C LYS A 622 -8.61 -26.20 9.94
N THR A 623 -9.11 -26.81 8.88
CA THR A 623 -8.58 -28.06 8.33
C THR A 623 -8.12 -27.80 6.90
N GLN A 624 -6.98 -28.36 6.55
CA GLN A 624 -6.49 -28.37 5.19
C GLN A 624 -6.15 -29.80 4.80
N ASP A 625 -6.87 -30.30 3.82
CA ASP A 625 -6.59 -31.56 3.19
C ASP A 625 -5.71 -31.25 1.96
N ARG A 626 -4.53 -31.86 1.90
CA ARG A 626 -3.51 -31.56 0.91
C ARG A 626 -3.09 -32.85 0.22
N GLU A 627 -3.18 -32.91 -1.11
CA GLU A 627 -2.76 -34.11 -1.82
C GLU A 627 -1.23 -34.30 -1.82
N ARG A 628 -0.48 -33.20 -1.82
CA ARG A 628 0.99 -33.20 -2.00
C ARG A 628 1.78 -32.72 -0.81
N GLU A 629 1.10 -32.35 0.26
CA GLU A 629 1.68 -31.91 1.52
C GLU A 629 0.97 -32.65 2.65
N PRO A 630 1.53 -32.71 3.86
CA PRO A 630 0.80 -33.24 4.99
C PRO A 630 -0.49 -32.43 5.23
N ASP A 631 -1.57 -33.11 5.56
CA ASP A 631 -2.79 -32.46 6.06
C ASP A 631 -2.47 -31.63 7.30
N GLN A 632 -3.18 -30.51 7.45
CA GLN A 632 -2.91 -29.56 8.51
C GLN A 632 -4.19 -29.21 9.25
N LEU A 633 -4.08 -29.13 10.57
CA LEU A 633 -5.17 -28.85 11.49
C LEU A 633 -4.76 -27.73 12.42
N TRP A 634 -5.61 -26.72 12.52
CA TRP A 634 -5.43 -25.61 13.45
C TRP A 634 -6.63 -25.48 14.37
N HIS A 635 -6.31 -25.38 15.65
CA HIS A 635 -7.21 -24.89 16.69
C HIS A 635 -6.55 -23.66 17.24
N VAL A 636 -7.00 -22.48 16.82
CA VAL A 636 -6.34 -21.23 17.17
C VAL A 636 -7.27 -20.37 18.00
N TRP A 637 -6.92 -20.14 19.26
CA TRP A 637 -7.51 -19.05 20.03
C TRP A 637 -6.62 -17.84 19.85
N ARG A 638 -7.22 -16.71 19.50
CA ARG A 638 -6.51 -15.44 19.42
C ARG A 638 -7.32 -14.32 20.00
N SER A 639 -6.63 -13.34 20.56
CA SER A 639 -7.27 -12.13 21.06
C SER A 639 -6.43 -10.90 20.77
N LYS A 640 -7.14 -9.78 20.60
CA LYS A 640 -6.59 -8.45 20.47
C LYS A 640 -7.31 -7.53 21.44
N VAL A 641 -6.55 -6.92 22.34
CA VAL A 641 -7.02 -5.78 23.14
C VAL A 641 -6.36 -4.54 22.56
N VAL A 642 -7.16 -3.52 22.28
CA VAL A 642 -6.72 -2.17 21.91
C VAL A 642 -7.25 -1.20 22.95
N ILE A 643 -6.34 -0.42 23.54
CA ILE A 643 -6.69 0.68 24.43
C ILE A 643 -6.11 1.96 23.83
N GLU A 644 -6.96 2.92 23.51
CA GLU A 644 -6.60 4.26 23.06
C GLU A 644 -7.05 5.27 24.11
N GLY A 645 -6.12 5.98 24.73
CA GLY A 645 -6.42 7.11 25.61
C GLY A 645 -5.98 8.41 24.95
N ALA A 646 -6.90 9.34 24.72
CA ALA A 646 -6.60 10.69 24.23
C ALA A 646 -6.69 11.72 25.37
N TRP A 647 -5.75 12.67 25.44
CA TRP A 647 -5.76 13.77 26.43
C TRP A 647 -5.26 15.09 25.88
#